data_AF-A0A3L7VKI9-F1
#
_entry.id   AF-A0A3L7VKI9-F1
#
_cell.length_a   1.000
_cell.length_b   1.000
_cell.length_c   1.000
_cell.angle_alpha   90.00
_cell.angle_beta   90.00
_cell.angle_gamma   90.00
#
_symmetry.space_group_name_H-M   'P 1'
#
loop_
_entity.id
_entity.type
_entity.pdbx_description
1 polymer ?
#
loop_
_entity_poly.entity_id
_entity_poly.type
_entity_poly.pdbx_seq_one_letter_code
_entity_poly.pdbx_strand_id
1 'polypeptide(L)'
;MCCLAMISAGGKPVFGAGESRGLIFDVPTGLNQVEAFRNETRIGLEKLRQTARQDGFNGPLILLLDFHGKSKDFNLEFEAGIALSRAIEPLRNDGFRVVGLVHGQVRGHGVLAALSCSEILMCNQPDGELGPIYPEGVSGDATVLSEYRRLTLGRFSQAVVRRWLIPGLELVEKPAGQGADPFPFGEKKEFPQGQMVGGIREKLGLSFADAKFLGLIPGDAANTLPDALRILSLPPQTAKETSNKTVTRPVIIEVEGQLSGVKMERIKRALARCRGEARELLILKMQSVHGGTVNQVYGLAQELLAFSRGPDAIRSIVWFDKDCSDMATMLALACDQIWLQDGAKLGNFEEYLIQEPQSSTAIKESIKSLLTERKMPENDADLLSRAFVEPGLRLQWAKESGGKLSFALWDSSKMGKAMDLGPMIKPSSPEDENRPLRLTTSLGADPLGIAQISRDFPELIERIGLPLPPQKMGTEWLDGMADFLTLTSTQVILVILGMACLIIETMKPGLGLPGVVASLCFVLIFWSNSHIQGQIDWLAVLFFLLGIMLVMVEVFLIPGVGIVGLSGVLMILGGIALVAYGHWPQSSGEWVGFAKVLLPFAGSLLGSLILVGIFIHFVPNLPLINNIMIKRSKYSEEPVFPFGTTSQSLVGKEGVAQTDLRPSGTALILGEYLDVLTDGEFIPQGSSIQVVEVNPPRIIVRAVVESPPTLPL
;
A
#
# COMPACT_ATOMS: atom_id res chain seq x y z
N MET A 1 -37.53 17.33 7.88
CA MET A 1 -36.58 18.41 8.21
C MET A 1 -36.35 18.54 9.73
N CYS A 2 -36.11 17.42 10.44
CA CYS A 2 -35.66 17.40 11.84
C CYS A 2 -34.91 16.08 12.14
N CYS A 3 -33.83 15.80 11.40
CA CYS A 3 -32.89 14.71 11.72
C CYS A 3 -31.43 15.19 11.55
N LEU A 4 -31.12 16.38 12.07
CA LEU A 4 -29.77 16.96 12.02
C LEU A 4 -29.35 17.65 13.33
N ALA A 5 -29.94 17.26 14.45
CA ALA A 5 -29.58 17.76 15.77
C ALA A 5 -29.53 16.61 16.78
N MET A 6 -28.40 15.90 16.82
CA MET A 6 -27.85 15.20 18.02
C MET A 6 -26.38 14.83 17.76
N ILE A 7 -25.59 15.81 17.30
CA ILE A 7 -24.13 15.83 17.45
C ILE A 7 -23.84 17.08 18.30
N SER A 8 -24.15 17.01 19.59
CA SER A 8 -23.78 18.02 20.61
C SER A 8 -24.43 17.65 21.95
N ALA A 9 -23.89 16.64 22.63
CA ALA A 9 -23.95 16.54 24.09
C ALA A 9 -22.96 15.47 24.54
N GLY A 10 -21.83 15.90 25.13
CA GLY A 10 -20.92 15.04 25.86
C GLY A 10 -21.53 14.52 27.16
N GLY A 11 -22.55 13.67 27.05
CA GLY A 11 -23.12 12.95 28.18
C GLY A 11 -22.39 11.62 28.34
N LYS A 12 -21.54 11.49 29.37
CA LYS A 12 -21.13 10.17 29.86
C LYS A 12 -22.41 9.43 30.30
N PRO A 13 -22.68 8.20 29.84
CA PRO A 13 -23.77 7.42 30.39
C PRO A 13 -23.46 7.14 31.87
N VAL A 14 -24.27 7.72 32.76
CA VAL A 14 -24.22 7.45 34.19
C VAL A 14 -24.91 6.10 34.40
N PHE A 15 -24.11 5.05 34.52
CA PHE A 15 -24.60 3.70 34.82
C PHE A 15 -24.95 3.57 36.30
N GLY A 16 -26.10 2.96 36.61
CA GLY A 16 -26.55 2.73 37.99
C GLY A 16 -25.69 1.67 38.69
N ALA A 17 -25.53 1.79 40.01
CA ALA A 17 -24.63 1.01 40.85
C ALA A 17 -24.96 -0.51 41.01
N GLY A 18 -25.71 -1.12 40.10
CA GLY A 18 -26.10 -2.52 40.13
C GLY A 18 -26.14 -3.24 38.78
N GLU A 19 -25.69 -2.61 37.69
CA GLU A 19 -25.74 -3.19 36.33
C GLU A 19 -24.47 -3.97 36.00
N SER A 20 -24.63 -5.17 35.41
CA SER A 20 -23.53 -5.95 34.85
C SER A 20 -23.02 -5.31 33.55
N ARG A 21 -21.75 -5.51 33.20
CA ARG A 21 -21.20 -5.09 31.90
C ARG A 21 -21.02 -6.29 31.00
N GLY A 22 -21.35 -6.15 29.73
CA GLY A 22 -21.17 -7.26 28.80
C GLY A 22 -21.14 -6.86 27.35
N LEU A 23 -20.89 -7.86 26.50
CA LEU A 23 -20.94 -7.77 25.05
C LEU A 23 -21.77 -8.95 24.52
N ILE A 24 -22.44 -8.73 23.40
CA ILE A 24 -23.21 -9.76 22.71
C ILE A 24 -22.50 -10.08 21.40
N PHE A 25 -22.22 -11.36 21.15
CA PHE A 25 -21.65 -11.84 19.89
C PHE A 25 -22.55 -12.87 19.25
N ASP A 26 -22.69 -12.80 17.92
CA ASP A 26 -23.33 -13.85 17.14
C ASP A 26 -22.35 -15.01 16.94
N VAL A 27 -22.80 -16.24 17.20
CA VAL A 27 -21.98 -17.43 16.99
C VAL A 27 -21.93 -17.78 15.50
N PRO A 28 -20.73 -18.00 14.92
CA PRO A 28 -20.60 -18.35 13.51
C PRO A 28 -21.01 -19.81 13.23
N THR A 29 -21.49 -20.07 12.01
CA THR A 29 -21.96 -21.40 11.56
C THR A 29 -20.93 -22.16 10.71
N GLY A 30 -19.74 -21.60 10.45
CA GLY A 30 -18.74 -22.21 9.57
C GLY A 30 -17.32 -22.14 10.13
N LEU A 31 -16.50 -23.17 9.85
CA LEU A 31 -15.13 -23.32 10.38
C LEU A 31 -14.24 -22.09 10.12
N ASN A 32 -14.27 -21.54 8.90
CA ASN A 32 -13.48 -20.37 8.51
C ASN A 32 -13.85 -19.09 9.31
N GLN A 33 -15.08 -19.00 9.80
CA GLN A 33 -15.57 -17.85 10.56
C GLN A 33 -15.23 -17.94 12.05
N VAL A 34 -14.85 -19.14 12.54
CA VAL A 34 -14.50 -19.36 13.95
C VAL A 34 -13.20 -18.63 14.33
N GLU A 35 -12.22 -18.56 13.43
CA GLU A 35 -10.97 -17.81 13.68
C GLU A 35 -11.21 -16.29 13.75
N ALA A 36 -12.07 -15.77 12.87
CA ALA A 36 -12.50 -14.38 12.91
C ALA A 36 -13.22 -14.08 14.22
N PHE A 37 -14.18 -14.92 14.60
CA PHE A 37 -14.89 -14.83 15.88
C PHE A 37 -13.93 -14.86 17.08
N ARG A 38 -12.91 -15.73 17.08
CA ARG A 38 -11.90 -15.79 18.15
C ARG A 38 -11.12 -14.48 18.30
N ASN A 39 -10.76 -13.85 17.19
CA ASN A 39 -10.03 -12.59 17.20
C ASN A 39 -10.93 -11.42 17.61
N GLU A 40 -12.16 -11.36 17.09
CA GLU A 40 -13.15 -10.34 17.41
C GLU A 40 -13.50 -10.36 18.90
N THR A 41 -13.85 -11.54 19.43
CA THR A 41 -14.13 -11.73 20.85
C THR A 41 -12.96 -11.29 21.72
N ARG A 42 -11.72 -11.64 21.37
CA ARG A 42 -10.53 -11.20 22.12
C ARG A 42 -10.41 -9.67 22.15
N ILE A 43 -10.57 -9.00 21.01
CA ILE A 43 -10.45 -7.53 20.91
C ILE A 43 -11.59 -6.84 21.66
N GLY A 44 -12.83 -7.29 21.48
CA GLY A 44 -14.00 -6.74 22.16
C GLY A 44 -13.87 -6.88 23.68
N LEU A 45 -13.42 -8.03 24.16
CA LEU A 45 -13.21 -8.30 25.59
C LEU A 45 -12.05 -7.49 26.18
N GLU A 46 -10.96 -7.27 25.44
CA GLU A 46 -9.87 -6.37 25.86
C GLU A 46 -10.38 -4.93 26.04
N LYS A 47 -11.20 -4.43 25.09
CA LYS A 47 -11.84 -3.11 25.18
C LYS A 47 -12.81 -3.03 26.37
N LEU A 48 -13.64 -4.05 26.56
CA LEU A 48 -14.58 -4.13 27.68
C LEU A 48 -13.83 -4.06 29.01
N ARG A 49 -12.72 -4.80 29.13
CA ARG A 49 -11.88 -4.83 30.34
C ARG A 49 -11.18 -3.50 30.59
N GLN A 50 -10.68 -2.83 29.54
CA GLN A 50 -10.09 -1.50 29.66
C GLN A 50 -11.12 -0.46 30.12
N THR A 51 -12.31 -0.47 29.51
CA THR A 51 -13.41 0.45 29.86
C THR A 51 -13.88 0.21 31.30
N ALA A 52 -14.02 -1.06 31.71
CA ALA A 52 -14.35 -1.42 33.09
C ALA A 52 -13.30 -0.90 34.09
N ARG A 53 -12.01 -1.00 33.76
CA ARG A 53 -10.93 -0.47 34.61
C ARG A 53 -10.94 1.06 34.68
N GLN A 54 -11.16 1.75 33.56
CA GLN A 54 -11.20 3.21 33.51
C GLN A 54 -12.36 3.78 34.35
N ASP A 55 -13.48 3.09 34.37
CA ASP A 55 -14.67 3.49 35.13
C ASP A 55 -14.69 2.97 36.58
N GLY A 56 -13.65 2.24 37.01
CA GLY A 56 -13.57 1.66 38.36
C GLY A 56 -14.60 0.54 38.63
N PHE A 57 -15.10 -0.12 37.58
CA PHE A 57 -16.10 -1.18 37.69
C PHE A 57 -15.48 -2.51 38.12
N ASN A 58 -15.96 -3.04 39.26
CA ASN A 58 -15.51 -4.32 39.84
C ASN A 58 -16.58 -5.44 39.75
N GLY A 59 -17.65 -5.24 38.99
CA GLY A 59 -18.71 -6.24 38.81
C GLY A 59 -18.38 -7.33 37.77
N PRO A 60 -19.26 -8.33 37.60
CA PRO A 60 -19.06 -9.41 36.65
C PRO A 60 -19.09 -8.91 35.20
N LEU A 61 -18.11 -9.35 34.39
CA LEU A 61 -18.07 -9.13 32.96
C LEU A 61 -18.73 -10.32 32.24
N ILE A 62 -19.82 -10.06 31.54
CA ILE A 62 -20.66 -11.08 30.91
C ILE A 62 -20.44 -11.08 29.40
N LEU A 63 -20.23 -12.25 28.82
CA LEU A 63 -20.18 -12.45 27.38
C LEU A 63 -21.41 -13.25 26.96
N LEU A 64 -22.33 -12.65 26.21
CA LEU A 64 -23.51 -13.33 25.69
C LEU A 64 -23.27 -13.82 24.27
N LEU A 65 -23.30 -15.13 24.07
CA LEU A 65 -23.13 -15.77 22.77
C LEU A 65 -24.50 -16.16 22.21
N ASP A 66 -24.91 -15.51 21.12
CA ASP A 66 -26.18 -15.75 20.45
C ASP A 66 -26.03 -16.85 19.39
N PHE A 67 -26.52 -18.05 19.69
CA PHE A 67 -26.43 -19.21 18.81
C PHE A 67 -27.38 -19.14 17.60
N HIS A 68 -28.22 -18.11 17.47
CA HIS A 68 -29.14 -17.95 16.33
C HIS A 68 -28.96 -16.63 15.58
N GLY A 69 -27.79 -15.98 15.72
CA GLY A 69 -27.56 -14.61 15.25
C GLY A 69 -28.16 -14.25 13.87
N LYS A 70 -27.98 -15.11 12.85
CA LYS A 70 -28.51 -14.91 11.48
C LYS A 70 -29.40 -16.05 10.95
N SER A 71 -29.39 -17.23 11.58
CA SER A 71 -30.14 -18.41 11.14
C SER A 71 -30.96 -18.98 12.30
N LYS A 72 -32.20 -19.39 12.01
CA LYS A 72 -33.07 -20.05 12.99
C LYS A 72 -32.65 -21.49 13.30
N ASP A 73 -31.99 -22.17 12.36
CA ASP A 73 -31.41 -23.51 12.55
C ASP A 73 -29.88 -23.38 12.56
N PHE A 74 -29.27 -23.66 13.71
CA PHE A 74 -27.84 -23.57 13.94
C PHE A 74 -27.24 -24.97 13.96
N ASN A 75 -26.47 -25.33 12.95
CA ASN A 75 -25.87 -26.65 12.84
C ASN A 75 -24.37 -26.51 12.56
N LEU A 76 -23.54 -27.30 13.27
CA LEU A 76 -22.09 -27.34 13.07
C LEU A 76 -21.59 -28.77 12.87
N GLU A 77 -20.64 -28.91 11.96
CA GLU A 77 -19.80 -30.12 11.85
C GLU A 77 -18.83 -30.22 13.03
N PHE A 78 -18.27 -31.42 13.24
CA PHE A 78 -17.42 -31.71 14.40
C PHE A 78 -16.20 -30.80 14.52
N GLU A 79 -15.49 -30.57 13.42
CA GLU A 79 -14.29 -29.73 13.40
C GLU A 79 -14.61 -28.29 13.80
N ALA A 80 -15.69 -27.72 13.24
CA ALA A 80 -16.15 -26.37 13.57
C ALA A 80 -16.63 -26.27 15.03
N GLY A 81 -17.35 -27.29 15.52
CA GLY A 81 -17.81 -27.36 16.90
C GLY A 81 -16.65 -27.41 17.91
N ILE A 82 -15.60 -28.19 17.62
CA ILE A 82 -14.38 -28.23 18.45
C ILE A 82 -13.63 -26.92 18.39
N ALA A 83 -13.42 -26.36 17.19
CA ALA A 83 -12.69 -25.11 17.03
C ALA A 83 -13.35 -23.98 17.83
N LEU A 84 -14.68 -23.90 17.77
CA LEU A 84 -15.46 -22.90 18.51
C LEU A 84 -15.39 -23.15 20.02
N SER A 85 -15.50 -24.40 20.46
CA SER A 85 -15.38 -24.77 21.88
C SER A 85 -14.01 -24.41 22.46
N ARG A 86 -12.94 -24.64 21.68
CA ARG A 86 -11.56 -24.24 22.03
C ARG A 86 -11.35 -22.73 22.00
N ALA A 87 -12.17 -21.98 21.26
CA ALA A 87 -12.18 -20.52 21.31
C ALA A 87 -12.91 -19.98 22.56
N ILE A 88 -13.98 -20.66 23.01
CA ILE A 88 -14.77 -20.29 24.20
C ILE A 88 -14.05 -20.61 25.51
N GLU A 89 -13.33 -21.74 25.57
CA GLU A 89 -12.69 -22.26 26.79
C GLU A 89 -11.74 -21.26 27.48
N PRO A 90 -10.82 -20.56 26.78
CA PRO A 90 -9.97 -19.54 27.40
C PRO A 90 -10.76 -18.36 27.98
N LEU A 91 -11.85 -17.96 27.32
CA LEU A 91 -12.66 -16.80 27.76
C LEU A 91 -13.28 -17.04 29.14
N ARG A 92 -13.70 -18.28 29.40
CA ARG A 92 -14.22 -18.70 30.71
C ARG A 92 -13.13 -18.67 31.79
N ASN A 93 -11.91 -19.07 31.44
CA ASN A 93 -10.79 -19.14 32.38
C ASN A 93 -10.23 -17.73 32.72
N ASP A 94 -10.43 -16.76 31.84
CA ASP A 94 -9.98 -15.36 32.00
C ASP A 94 -10.89 -14.49 32.91
N GLY A 95 -11.87 -15.11 33.57
CA GLY A 95 -12.75 -14.46 34.53
C GLY A 95 -14.02 -13.83 33.92
N PHE A 96 -14.34 -14.14 32.66
CA PHE A 96 -15.61 -13.75 32.04
C PHE A 96 -16.71 -14.79 32.31
N ARG A 97 -17.93 -14.32 32.59
CA ARG A 97 -19.11 -15.18 32.64
C ARG A 97 -19.66 -15.34 31.22
N VAL A 98 -19.32 -16.44 30.55
CA VAL A 98 -19.76 -16.74 29.19
C VAL A 98 -21.12 -17.42 29.22
N VAL A 99 -22.14 -16.81 28.63
CA VAL A 99 -23.52 -17.29 28.62
C VAL A 99 -23.93 -17.57 27.18
N GLY A 100 -24.38 -18.79 26.88
CA GLY A 100 -24.93 -19.15 25.58
C GLY A 100 -26.44 -18.92 25.55
N LEU A 101 -26.95 -18.20 24.55
CA LEU A 101 -28.37 -17.99 24.32
C LEU A 101 -28.87 -18.90 23.19
N VAL A 102 -29.83 -19.77 23.53
CA VAL A 102 -30.45 -20.76 22.62
C VAL A 102 -31.94 -20.46 22.52
N HIS A 103 -32.32 -19.71 21.49
CA HIS A 103 -33.73 -19.32 21.24
C HIS A 103 -34.33 -19.98 19.99
N GLY A 104 -33.63 -20.94 19.40
CA GLY A 104 -34.06 -21.80 18.29
C GLY A 104 -33.39 -23.19 18.36
N GLN A 105 -33.25 -23.87 17.21
CA GLN A 105 -32.70 -25.24 17.13
C GLN A 105 -31.17 -25.23 16.96
N VAL A 106 -30.45 -25.85 17.91
CA VAL A 106 -28.99 -26.01 17.87
C VAL A 106 -28.68 -27.49 17.67
N ARG A 107 -28.24 -27.85 16.46
CA ARG A 107 -28.00 -29.22 16.01
C ARG A 107 -26.51 -29.52 15.79
N GLY A 108 -26.21 -30.80 15.55
CA GLY A 108 -24.87 -31.27 15.28
C GLY A 108 -23.93 -31.03 16.46
N HIS A 109 -22.69 -30.65 16.15
CA HIS A 109 -21.69 -30.29 17.15
C HIS A 109 -21.79 -28.85 17.63
N GLY A 110 -22.85 -28.11 17.24
CA GLY A 110 -23.21 -26.84 17.87
C GLY A 110 -23.56 -27.00 19.35
N VAL A 111 -24.10 -28.17 19.71
CA VAL A 111 -24.35 -28.56 21.10
C VAL A 111 -23.07 -28.56 21.94
N LEU A 112 -21.93 -29.01 21.38
CA LEU A 112 -20.64 -28.97 22.08
C LEU A 112 -20.20 -27.55 22.42
N ALA A 113 -20.38 -26.63 21.48
CA ALA A 113 -20.06 -25.21 21.68
C ALA A 113 -20.99 -24.56 22.72
N ALA A 114 -22.29 -24.89 22.71
CA ALA A 114 -23.23 -24.44 23.73
C ALA A 114 -22.84 -24.95 25.13
N LEU A 115 -22.51 -26.24 25.25
CA LEU A 115 -22.02 -26.83 26.51
C LEU A 115 -20.67 -26.25 26.97
N SER A 116 -19.89 -25.66 26.07
CA SER A 116 -18.63 -25.01 26.41
C SER A 116 -18.82 -23.65 27.10
N CYS A 117 -19.97 -23.00 26.94
CA CYS A 117 -20.35 -21.78 27.66
C CYS A 117 -20.52 -22.06 29.15
N SER A 118 -20.22 -21.11 30.04
CA SER A 118 -20.36 -21.26 31.49
C SER A 118 -21.77 -21.64 31.91
N GLU A 119 -22.77 -21.00 31.28
CA GLU A 119 -24.19 -21.23 31.48
C GLU A 119 -24.94 -21.14 30.14
N ILE A 120 -26.11 -21.77 30.07
CA ILE A 120 -26.98 -21.74 28.88
C ILE A 120 -28.34 -21.19 29.28
N LEU A 121 -28.80 -20.16 28.56
CA LEU A 121 -30.16 -19.64 28.61
C LEU A 121 -30.92 -20.13 27.38
N MET A 122 -32.13 -20.64 27.60
CA MET A 122 -32.91 -21.31 26.55
C MET A 122 -34.37 -20.86 26.55
N CYS A 123 -35.01 -20.79 25.38
CA CYS A 123 -36.43 -20.43 25.25
C CYS A 123 -37.36 -21.62 25.55
N ASN A 124 -38.57 -21.35 26.05
CA ASN A 124 -39.53 -22.39 26.49
C ASN A 124 -40.65 -22.68 25.46
N GLN A 125 -40.65 -22.02 24.29
CA GLN A 125 -41.68 -22.18 23.25
C GLN A 125 -41.11 -21.97 21.83
N PRO A 126 -41.74 -22.55 20.80
CA PRO A 126 -41.65 -23.94 20.39
C PRO A 126 -40.33 -24.32 19.67
N ASP A 127 -39.40 -23.37 19.46
CA ASP A 127 -38.23 -23.57 18.58
C ASP A 127 -36.93 -23.88 19.34
N GLY A 128 -36.88 -23.65 20.65
CA GLY A 128 -35.69 -23.92 21.49
C GLY A 128 -35.44 -25.41 21.65
N GLU A 129 -34.42 -25.93 20.96
CA GLU A 129 -34.03 -27.33 21.04
C GLU A 129 -32.51 -27.46 21.01
N LEU A 130 -31.94 -28.23 21.93
CA LEU A 130 -30.54 -28.65 21.87
C LEU A 130 -30.46 -30.08 21.30
N GLY A 131 -29.73 -30.27 20.23
CA GLY A 131 -29.64 -31.53 19.49
C GLY A 131 -30.73 -31.67 18.41
N PRO A 132 -30.74 -32.80 17.65
CA PRO A 132 -29.79 -33.91 17.68
C PRO A 132 -28.33 -33.54 17.38
N ILE A 133 -27.38 -34.26 17.98
CA ILE A 133 -25.95 -34.22 17.60
C ILE A 133 -25.71 -35.06 16.33
N TYR A 134 -26.36 -36.22 16.25
CA TYR A 134 -26.29 -37.14 15.11
C TYR A 134 -27.70 -37.45 14.59
N PRO A 135 -27.84 -37.76 13.28
CA PRO A 135 -29.06 -38.36 12.74
C PRO A 135 -29.43 -39.67 13.45
N GLU A 136 -30.71 -40.08 13.36
CA GLU A 136 -31.19 -41.34 13.95
C GLU A 136 -30.31 -42.54 13.56
N GLY A 137 -29.89 -43.32 14.56
CA GLY A 137 -29.11 -44.55 14.35
C GLY A 137 -27.60 -44.37 14.22
N VAL A 138 -27.08 -43.14 14.24
CA VAL A 138 -25.64 -42.86 14.18
C VAL A 138 -25.09 -42.55 15.58
N SER A 139 -23.98 -43.20 15.95
CA SER A 139 -23.28 -42.96 17.22
C SER A 139 -21.93 -42.26 17.01
N GLY A 140 -21.53 -41.44 17.97
CA GLY A 140 -20.20 -40.82 17.97
C GLY A 140 -19.07 -41.84 18.10
N ASP A 141 -17.95 -41.55 17.45
CA ASP A 141 -16.73 -42.34 17.56
C ASP A 141 -15.99 -42.05 18.89
N ALA A 142 -14.94 -42.84 19.17
CA ALA A 142 -14.16 -42.70 20.41
C ALA A 142 -13.51 -41.30 20.54
N THR A 143 -13.17 -40.68 19.41
CA THR A 143 -12.56 -39.35 19.34
C THR A 143 -13.55 -38.29 19.81
N VAL A 144 -14.76 -38.25 19.24
CA VAL A 144 -15.82 -37.32 19.63
C VAL A 144 -16.16 -37.48 21.10
N LEU A 145 -16.32 -38.72 21.56
CA LEU A 145 -16.62 -39.01 22.97
C LEU A 145 -15.54 -38.45 23.91
N SER A 146 -14.26 -38.54 23.53
CA SER A 146 -13.14 -38.03 24.34
C SER A 146 -13.15 -36.49 24.45
N GLU A 147 -13.46 -35.78 23.37
CA GLU A 147 -13.50 -34.31 23.36
C GLU A 147 -14.72 -33.75 24.09
N TYR A 148 -15.89 -34.37 23.92
CA TYR A 148 -17.08 -34.02 24.71
C TYR A 148 -16.83 -34.25 26.20
N ARG A 149 -16.22 -35.39 26.57
CA ARG A 149 -15.83 -35.65 27.96
C ARG A 149 -14.89 -34.58 28.47
N ARG A 150 -13.81 -34.25 27.74
CA ARG A 150 -12.83 -33.24 28.15
C ARG A 150 -13.48 -31.88 28.44
N LEU A 151 -14.37 -31.42 27.56
CA LEU A 151 -14.98 -30.09 27.67
C LEU A 151 -16.10 -29.98 28.70
N THR A 152 -16.75 -31.10 29.05
CA THR A 152 -17.90 -31.15 29.97
C THR A 152 -17.57 -31.71 31.35
N LEU A 153 -16.38 -32.30 31.54
CA LEU A 153 -15.98 -32.94 32.79
C LEU A 153 -16.07 -31.96 33.97
N GLY A 154 -16.71 -32.40 35.05
CA GLY A 154 -16.90 -31.59 36.27
C GLY A 154 -17.95 -30.48 36.14
N ARG A 155 -18.59 -30.31 34.97
CA ARG A 155 -19.60 -29.27 34.71
C ARG A 155 -20.98 -29.83 34.44
N PHE A 156 -21.05 -30.97 33.75
CA PHE A 156 -22.29 -31.69 33.46
C PHE A 156 -22.15 -33.18 33.80
N SER A 157 -23.28 -33.83 34.06
CA SER A 157 -23.32 -35.28 34.21
C SER A 157 -22.78 -35.96 32.95
N GLN A 158 -21.73 -36.75 33.12
CA GLN A 158 -21.11 -37.46 32.00
C GLN A 158 -22.03 -38.53 31.42
N ALA A 159 -22.90 -39.12 32.25
CA ALA A 159 -23.92 -40.04 31.77
C ALA A 159 -24.90 -39.33 30.81
N VAL A 160 -25.33 -38.11 31.14
CA VAL A 160 -26.22 -37.31 30.29
C VAL A 160 -25.57 -36.94 28.96
N VAL A 161 -24.32 -36.46 28.99
CA VAL A 161 -23.58 -36.11 27.77
C VAL A 161 -23.33 -37.34 26.89
N ARG A 162 -22.92 -38.46 27.49
CA ARG A 162 -22.68 -39.73 26.76
C ARG A 162 -23.97 -40.29 26.18
N ARG A 163 -25.10 -40.17 26.87
CA ARG A 163 -26.41 -40.57 26.35
C ARG A 163 -26.78 -39.85 25.06
N TRP A 164 -26.35 -38.59 24.92
CA TRP A 164 -26.64 -37.77 23.73
C TRP A 164 -25.79 -38.18 22.51
N LEU A 165 -24.61 -38.76 22.75
CA LEU A 165 -23.69 -39.22 21.72
C LEU A 165 -23.87 -40.70 21.36
N ILE A 166 -24.42 -41.49 22.29
CA ILE A 166 -24.63 -42.94 22.17
C ILE A 166 -26.13 -43.23 22.26
N PRO A 167 -26.80 -43.48 21.12
CA PRO A 167 -28.19 -43.92 21.11
C PRO A 167 -28.39 -45.21 21.92
N GLY A 168 -29.47 -45.28 22.71
CA GLY A 168 -29.83 -46.48 23.48
C GLY A 168 -29.17 -46.64 24.85
N LEU A 169 -28.33 -45.69 25.28
CA LEU A 169 -27.80 -45.69 26.65
C LEU A 169 -28.93 -45.46 27.67
N GLU A 170 -28.97 -46.22 28.76
CA GLU A 170 -30.03 -46.10 29.77
C GLU A 170 -29.57 -45.21 30.95
N LEU A 171 -30.24 -44.08 31.13
CA LEU A 171 -30.00 -43.14 32.24
C LEU A 171 -30.81 -43.50 33.47
N VAL A 172 -30.14 -43.49 34.63
CA VAL A 172 -30.75 -43.69 35.94
C VAL A 172 -30.43 -42.54 36.87
N GLU A 173 -31.34 -42.23 37.78
CA GLU A 173 -31.07 -41.36 38.91
C GLU A 173 -30.23 -42.13 39.95
N LYS A 174 -29.11 -41.54 40.35
CA LYS A 174 -28.19 -42.14 41.30
C LYS A 174 -28.79 -42.16 42.70
N PRO A 175 -28.64 -43.26 43.45
CA PRO A 175 -28.93 -43.26 44.88
C PRO A 175 -28.08 -42.19 45.61
N ALA A 176 -28.67 -41.47 46.55
CA ALA A 176 -27.99 -40.38 47.27
C ALA A 176 -26.68 -40.86 47.92
N GLY A 177 -25.57 -40.18 47.62
CA GLY A 177 -24.25 -40.45 48.20
C GLY A 177 -23.39 -41.49 47.48
N GLN A 178 -23.77 -41.97 46.29
CA GLN A 178 -22.96 -42.90 45.47
C GLN A 178 -22.48 -42.25 44.17
N GLY A 179 -21.17 -42.38 43.88
CA GLY A 179 -20.52 -41.87 42.66
C GLY A 179 -19.37 -40.89 42.93
N ALA A 180 -18.41 -40.81 42.00
CA ALA A 180 -17.27 -39.88 42.10
C ALA A 180 -17.61 -38.46 41.62
N ASP A 181 -18.70 -38.30 40.87
CA ASP A 181 -19.18 -37.04 40.32
C ASP A 181 -20.40 -36.52 41.08
N PRO A 182 -20.50 -35.20 41.33
CA PRO A 182 -21.55 -34.61 42.17
C PRO A 182 -22.94 -34.55 41.52
N PHE A 183 -23.12 -35.15 40.33
CA PHE A 183 -24.34 -35.02 39.53
C PHE A 183 -25.34 -36.15 39.78
N PRO A 184 -26.66 -35.87 39.76
CA PRO A 184 -27.71 -36.83 40.15
C PRO A 184 -27.96 -37.95 39.14
N PHE A 185 -27.42 -37.88 37.91
CA PHE A 185 -27.66 -38.86 36.85
C PHE A 185 -26.44 -39.72 36.56
N GLY A 186 -26.65 -41.03 36.39
CA GLY A 186 -25.65 -42.04 36.08
C GLY A 186 -26.12 -43.04 35.01
N GLU A 187 -25.23 -43.93 34.58
CA GLU A 187 -25.57 -44.98 33.63
C GLU A 187 -26.11 -46.21 34.36
N LYS A 188 -27.15 -46.86 33.82
CA LYS A 188 -27.73 -48.06 34.44
C LYS A 188 -26.72 -49.18 34.65
N LYS A 189 -25.72 -49.29 33.75
CA LYS A 189 -24.63 -50.26 33.88
C LYS A 189 -23.76 -50.03 35.12
N GLU A 190 -23.59 -48.76 35.50
CA GLU A 190 -22.81 -48.36 36.68
C GLU A 190 -23.66 -48.35 37.96
N PHE A 191 -24.97 -48.06 37.84
CA PHE A 191 -25.92 -48.03 38.95
C PHE A 191 -27.16 -48.90 38.66
N PRO A 192 -27.07 -50.23 38.78
CA PRO A 192 -28.18 -51.13 38.44
C PRO A 192 -29.44 -50.94 39.31
N GLN A 193 -29.27 -50.36 40.51
CA GLN A 193 -30.34 -50.10 41.47
C GLN A 193 -30.95 -48.69 41.32
N GLY A 194 -30.45 -47.86 40.39
CA GLY A 194 -30.96 -46.51 40.17
C GLY A 194 -32.33 -46.51 39.49
N GLN A 195 -33.15 -45.50 39.78
CA GLN A 195 -34.47 -45.34 39.17
C GLN A 195 -34.33 -44.90 37.71
N MET A 196 -35.02 -45.57 36.79
CA MET A 196 -34.99 -45.21 35.36
C MET A 196 -35.56 -43.82 35.13
N VAL A 197 -34.84 -42.99 34.36
CA VAL A 197 -35.35 -41.70 33.88
C VAL A 197 -36.28 -41.96 32.68
N GLY A 198 -37.59 -41.76 32.86
CA GLY A 198 -38.63 -41.95 31.84
C GLY A 198 -38.83 -40.72 30.94
N GLY A 199 -39.34 -40.91 29.71
CA GLY A 199 -39.76 -39.83 28.80
C GLY A 199 -38.68 -39.25 27.86
N ILE A 200 -37.40 -39.40 28.21
CA ILE A 200 -36.25 -38.89 27.41
C ILE A 200 -35.70 -39.98 26.46
N ARG A 201 -36.25 -41.21 26.52
CA ARG A 201 -35.71 -42.37 25.80
C ARG A 201 -35.79 -42.26 24.27
N GLU A 202 -36.79 -41.55 23.74
CA GLU A 202 -37.09 -41.48 22.30
C GLU A 202 -36.74 -40.13 21.65
N LYS A 203 -36.45 -39.09 22.44
CA LYS A 203 -36.16 -37.76 21.91
C LYS A 203 -34.67 -37.58 21.65
N LEU A 204 -34.35 -37.23 20.40
CA LEU A 204 -32.99 -36.94 19.95
C LEU A 204 -32.51 -35.53 20.32
N GLY A 205 -33.42 -34.56 20.38
CA GLY A 205 -33.17 -33.22 20.92
C GLY A 205 -33.85 -33.02 22.27
N LEU A 206 -33.26 -32.15 23.10
CA LEU A 206 -33.78 -31.78 24.41
C LEU A 206 -34.54 -30.46 24.31
N SER A 207 -35.79 -30.47 24.78
CA SER A 207 -36.57 -29.26 25.00
C SER A 207 -36.09 -28.51 26.25
N PHE A 208 -36.55 -27.28 26.46
CA PHE A 208 -36.28 -26.52 27.69
C PHE A 208 -36.60 -27.32 28.97
N ALA A 209 -37.74 -27.99 29.02
CA ALA A 209 -38.15 -28.79 30.19
C ALA A 209 -37.20 -29.97 30.43
N ASP A 210 -36.78 -30.65 29.35
CA ASP A 210 -35.87 -31.80 29.43
C ASP A 210 -34.45 -31.34 29.84
N ALA A 211 -33.96 -30.25 29.24
CA ALA A 211 -32.66 -29.67 29.57
C ALA A 211 -32.59 -29.16 31.02
N LYS A 212 -33.69 -28.60 31.54
CA LYS A 212 -33.81 -28.17 32.95
C LYS A 212 -33.81 -29.36 33.90
N PHE A 213 -34.60 -30.39 33.58
CA PHE A 213 -34.67 -31.61 34.37
C PHE A 213 -33.30 -32.30 34.47
N LEU A 214 -32.53 -32.32 33.37
CA LEU A 214 -31.19 -32.91 33.31
C LEU A 214 -30.09 -32.04 33.93
N GLY A 215 -30.42 -30.84 34.43
CA GLY A 215 -29.47 -29.92 35.05
C GLY A 215 -28.51 -29.24 34.07
N LEU A 216 -28.86 -29.17 32.78
CA LEU A 216 -28.06 -28.48 31.76
C LEU A 216 -28.25 -26.96 31.78
N ILE A 217 -29.40 -26.49 32.25
CA ILE A 217 -29.75 -25.07 32.35
C ILE A 217 -30.08 -24.70 33.81
N PRO A 218 -29.52 -23.59 34.35
CA PRO A 218 -29.61 -23.27 35.77
C PRO A 218 -30.88 -22.50 36.19
N GLY A 219 -31.68 -21.94 35.25
CA GLY A 219 -32.64 -20.88 35.58
C GLY A 219 -33.96 -20.84 34.78
N ASP A 220 -34.49 -19.62 34.66
CA ASP A 220 -35.74 -19.30 33.96
C ASP A 220 -35.56 -19.20 32.44
N ALA A 221 -36.66 -19.30 31.71
CA ALA A 221 -36.64 -19.27 30.25
C ALA A 221 -36.34 -17.87 29.71
N ALA A 222 -35.44 -17.80 28.72
CA ALA A 222 -35.15 -16.60 27.97
C ALA A 222 -35.73 -16.73 26.55
N ASN A 223 -36.92 -16.17 26.31
CA ASN A 223 -37.61 -16.33 25.03
C ASN A 223 -37.11 -15.35 23.95
N THR A 224 -36.62 -14.19 24.37
CA THR A 224 -36.09 -13.16 23.47
C THR A 224 -34.75 -12.63 23.99
N LEU A 225 -33.94 -12.03 23.12
CA LEU A 225 -32.69 -11.36 23.52
C LEU A 225 -32.93 -10.30 24.63
N PRO A 226 -33.98 -9.44 24.57
CA PRO A 226 -34.33 -8.55 25.68
C PRO A 226 -34.61 -9.28 27.01
N ASP A 227 -35.23 -10.47 26.99
CA ASP A 227 -35.46 -11.24 28.21
C ASP A 227 -34.15 -11.78 28.79
N ALA A 228 -33.25 -12.26 27.92
CA ALA A 228 -31.90 -12.68 28.30
C ALA A 228 -31.11 -11.54 28.95
N LEU A 229 -31.18 -10.32 28.38
CA LEU A 229 -30.51 -9.14 28.95
C LEU A 229 -31.05 -8.79 30.34
N ARG A 230 -32.37 -8.91 30.57
CA ARG A 230 -32.96 -8.70 31.90
C ARG A 230 -32.49 -9.76 32.91
N ILE A 231 -32.49 -11.04 32.53
CA ILE A 231 -32.01 -12.14 33.38
C ILE A 231 -30.54 -11.93 33.78
N LEU A 232 -29.73 -11.42 32.85
CA LEU A 232 -28.31 -11.16 33.07
C LEU A 232 -28.01 -9.79 33.72
N SER A 233 -29.04 -8.99 33.99
CA SER A 233 -28.90 -7.60 34.49
C SER A 233 -27.97 -6.75 33.59
N LEU A 234 -28.08 -6.95 32.27
CA LEU A 234 -27.34 -6.20 31.26
C LEU A 234 -28.18 -5.02 30.74
N PRO A 235 -27.58 -3.85 30.49
CA PRO A 235 -28.27 -2.71 29.91
C PRO A 235 -28.91 -3.05 28.55
N PRO A 236 -30.09 -2.50 28.21
CA PRO A 236 -30.69 -2.70 26.89
C PRO A 236 -29.85 -2.12 25.74
N GLN A 237 -28.90 -1.22 26.05
CA GLN A 237 -27.93 -0.65 25.10
C GLN A 237 -26.61 -1.45 25.04
N THR A 238 -26.55 -2.66 25.60
CA THR A 238 -25.36 -3.51 25.48
C THR A 238 -24.98 -3.68 24.01
N ALA A 239 -23.73 -3.34 23.68
CA ALA A 239 -23.22 -3.40 22.32
C ALA A 239 -23.33 -4.84 21.80
N LYS A 240 -24.14 -5.02 20.75
CA LYS A 240 -24.13 -6.23 19.94
C LYS A 240 -23.00 -6.08 18.93
N GLU A 241 -21.88 -6.75 19.19
CA GLU A 241 -20.85 -6.97 18.18
C GLU A 241 -21.37 -8.07 17.26
N THR A 242 -22.24 -7.69 16.31
CA THR A 242 -22.54 -8.55 15.17
C THR A 242 -21.24 -8.84 14.43
N SER A 243 -21.02 -10.11 14.06
CA SER A 243 -19.93 -10.63 13.19
C SER A 243 -20.02 -10.09 11.75
N ASN A 244 -20.25 -8.79 11.66
CA ASN A 244 -20.44 -7.99 10.48
C ASN A 244 -20.34 -6.52 10.94
N LYS A 245 -19.23 -6.13 11.58
CA LYS A 245 -18.55 -4.99 10.96
C LYS A 245 -18.15 -5.47 9.57
N THR A 246 -19.11 -5.41 8.63
CA THR A 246 -18.82 -5.34 7.21
C THR A 246 -17.70 -4.33 7.15
N VAL A 247 -16.49 -4.77 6.84
CA VAL A 247 -15.33 -3.90 6.69
C VAL A 247 -15.82 -2.70 5.90
N THR A 248 -16.05 -1.57 6.56
CA THR A 248 -16.99 -0.59 5.98
C THR A 248 -16.35 0.10 4.79
N ARG A 249 -15.01 -0.02 4.67
CA ARG A 249 -14.19 0.62 3.65
C ARG A 249 -12.89 -0.16 3.39
N PRO A 250 -12.90 -1.29 2.66
CA PRO A 250 -11.68 -1.93 2.18
C PRO A 250 -10.99 -1.03 1.15
N VAL A 251 -9.66 -0.96 1.21
CA VAL A 251 -8.83 -0.32 0.19
C VAL A 251 -7.92 -1.36 -0.42
N ILE A 252 -7.91 -1.44 -1.76
CA ILE A 252 -6.92 -2.25 -2.48
C ILE A 252 -5.83 -1.34 -3.01
N ILE A 253 -4.58 -1.68 -2.73
CA ILE A 253 -3.39 -1.15 -3.39
C ILE A 253 -2.80 -2.27 -4.25
N GLU A 254 -2.74 -2.06 -5.56
CA GLU A 254 -2.08 -2.99 -6.48
C GLU A 254 -0.61 -2.58 -6.62
N VAL A 255 0.29 -3.53 -6.42
CA VAL A 255 1.74 -3.34 -6.52
C VAL A 255 2.28 -4.38 -7.49
N GLU A 256 2.79 -3.93 -8.63
CA GLU A 256 3.27 -4.80 -9.70
C GLU A 256 4.74 -4.53 -10.03
N GLY A 257 5.54 -5.58 -10.27
CA GLY A 257 6.93 -5.46 -10.73
C GLY A 257 7.92 -4.91 -9.70
N GLN A 258 9.02 -4.28 -10.15
CA GLN A 258 10.11 -3.88 -9.24
C GLN A 258 9.70 -2.85 -8.18
N LEU A 259 10.07 -3.05 -6.90
CA LEU A 259 9.92 -2.10 -5.80
C LEU A 259 10.93 -0.94 -5.94
N SER A 260 10.60 0.03 -6.78
CA SER A 260 11.37 1.29 -6.90
C SER A 260 11.04 2.26 -5.76
N GLY A 261 11.93 3.24 -5.53
CA GLY A 261 11.70 4.31 -4.55
C GLY A 261 10.36 5.02 -4.76
N VAL A 262 10.00 5.29 -6.02
CA VAL A 262 8.71 5.90 -6.39
C VAL A 262 7.52 5.05 -5.94
N LYS A 263 7.56 3.73 -6.19
CA LYS A 263 6.47 2.83 -5.77
C LYS A 263 6.37 2.74 -4.25
N MET A 264 7.50 2.70 -3.56
CA MET A 264 7.51 2.68 -2.10
C MET A 264 6.91 3.97 -1.52
N GLU A 265 7.32 5.15 -2.02
CA GLU A 265 6.73 6.42 -1.60
C GLU A 265 5.23 6.50 -1.94
N ARG A 266 4.80 5.96 -3.09
CA ARG A 266 3.39 5.85 -3.44
C ARG A 266 2.62 4.96 -2.45
N ILE A 267 3.19 3.83 -2.03
CA ILE A 267 2.60 2.99 -0.98
C ILE A 267 2.55 3.78 0.34
N LYS A 268 3.60 4.50 0.74
CA LYS A 268 3.60 5.33 1.97
C LYS A 268 2.52 6.41 1.95
N ARG A 269 2.39 7.14 0.84
CA ARG A 269 1.31 8.15 0.66
C ARG A 269 -0.06 7.49 0.74
N ALA A 270 -0.23 6.33 0.12
CA ALA A 270 -1.45 5.54 0.18
C ALA A 270 -1.78 5.10 1.62
N LEU A 271 -0.78 4.68 2.40
CA LEU A 271 -0.95 4.37 3.82
C LEU A 271 -1.36 5.62 4.61
N ALA A 272 -0.66 6.73 4.46
CA ALA A 272 -1.02 7.98 5.15
C ALA A 272 -2.48 8.41 4.88
N ARG A 273 -2.95 8.24 3.63
CA ARG A 273 -4.33 8.52 3.23
C ARG A 273 -5.34 7.55 3.84
N CYS A 274 -5.02 6.25 3.88
CA CYS A 274 -5.88 5.25 4.53
C CYS A 274 -6.13 5.61 6.00
N ARG A 275 -5.12 6.18 6.68
CA ARG A 275 -5.22 6.66 8.06
C ARG A 275 -6.13 7.89 8.18
N GLY A 276 -5.99 8.85 7.28
CA GLY A 276 -6.81 10.07 7.25
C GLY A 276 -8.29 9.82 6.93
N GLU A 277 -8.60 8.81 6.13
CA GLU A 277 -9.97 8.45 5.73
C GLU A 277 -10.66 7.45 6.68
N ALA A 278 -10.02 7.08 7.81
CA ALA A 278 -10.50 6.11 8.79
C ALA A 278 -10.92 4.76 8.14
N ARG A 279 -10.09 4.22 7.25
CA ARG A 279 -10.33 2.93 6.59
C ARG A 279 -10.11 1.79 7.58
N GLU A 280 -10.86 0.69 7.45
CA GLU A 280 -10.81 -0.43 8.41
C GLU A 280 -9.97 -1.63 7.91
N LEU A 281 -9.71 -1.72 6.61
CA LEU A 281 -8.93 -2.79 5.98
C LEU A 281 -8.12 -2.29 4.78
N LEU A 282 -6.85 -2.68 4.75
CA LEU A 282 -5.95 -2.54 3.62
C LEU A 282 -5.67 -3.91 3.00
N ILE A 283 -5.82 -4.02 1.68
CA ILE A 283 -5.42 -5.19 0.88
C ILE A 283 -4.30 -4.76 -0.07
N LEU A 284 -3.10 -5.31 0.13
CA LEU A 284 -1.97 -5.19 -0.76
C LEU A 284 -2.00 -6.35 -1.76
N LYS A 285 -2.39 -6.07 -3.00
CA LYS A 285 -2.34 -7.05 -4.09
C LYS A 285 -0.98 -6.96 -4.76
N MET A 286 -0.10 -7.90 -4.46
CA MET A 286 1.27 -7.96 -4.93
C MET A 286 1.36 -8.89 -6.14
N GLN A 287 1.85 -8.39 -7.28
CA GLN A 287 2.00 -9.18 -8.50
C GLN A 287 3.41 -9.11 -9.06
N SER A 288 4.09 -10.27 -9.14
CA SER A 288 5.45 -10.37 -9.67
C SER A 288 6.42 -9.33 -9.11
N VAL A 289 6.36 -9.07 -7.79
CA VAL A 289 7.11 -7.99 -7.13
C VAL A 289 8.52 -8.45 -6.82
N HIS A 290 9.54 -7.64 -7.15
CA HIS A 290 10.96 -7.96 -6.92
C HIS A 290 11.81 -6.71 -6.65
N GLY A 291 13.07 -6.88 -6.21
CA GLY A 291 14.03 -5.79 -6.01
C GLY A 291 13.71 -4.86 -4.82
N GLY A 292 14.36 -3.70 -4.80
CA GLY A 292 14.36 -2.77 -3.65
C GLY A 292 15.52 -3.04 -2.69
N THR A 293 15.96 -2.01 -1.95
CA THR A 293 17.06 -2.16 -0.98
C THR A 293 16.52 -2.55 0.40
N VAL A 294 17.31 -3.31 1.18
CA VAL A 294 16.93 -3.77 2.54
C VAL A 294 16.36 -2.64 3.39
N ASN A 295 17.08 -1.52 3.48
CA ASN A 295 16.70 -0.41 4.37
C ASN A 295 15.37 0.26 3.97
N GLN A 296 15.11 0.40 2.67
CA GLN A 296 13.88 1.04 2.19
C GLN A 296 12.67 0.15 2.41
N VAL A 297 12.81 -1.13 2.08
CA VAL A 297 11.76 -2.13 2.21
C VAL A 297 11.46 -2.35 3.69
N TYR A 298 12.50 -2.43 4.54
CA TYR A 298 12.33 -2.54 5.98
C TYR A 298 11.64 -1.30 6.57
N GLY A 299 12.03 -0.09 6.15
CA GLY A 299 11.36 1.14 6.59
C GLY A 299 9.86 1.15 6.22
N LEU A 300 9.51 0.74 5.00
CA LEU A 300 8.12 0.59 4.57
C LEU A 300 7.38 -0.51 5.37
N ALA A 301 8.05 -1.63 5.65
CA ALA A 301 7.52 -2.72 6.47
C ALA A 301 7.22 -2.27 7.91
N GLN A 302 8.09 -1.45 8.52
CA GLN A 302 7.84 -0.86 9.83
C GLN A 302 6.64 0.09 9.83
N GLU A 303 6.48 0.90 8.78
CA GLU A 303 5.30 1.76 8.63
C GLU A 303 4.00 0.95 8.50
N LEU A 304 4.02 -0.14 7.71
CA LEU A 304 2.90 -1.08 7.60
C LEU A 304 2.56 -1.74 8.94
N LEU A 305 3.58 -2.15 9.69
CA LEU A 305 3.39 -2.80 10.97
C LEU A 305 2.87 -1.83 12.03
N ALA A 306 3.31 -0.56 12.00
CA ALA A 306 2.73 0.52 12.80
C ALA A 306 1.28 0.83 12.39
N PHE A 307 0.90 0.58 11.14
CA PHE A 307 -0.45 0.73 10.60
C PHE A 307 -1.45 -0.23 11.25
N SER A 308 -1.01 -1.46 11.52
CA SER A 308 -1.78 -2.50 12.19
C SER A 308 -1.85 -2.32 13.73
N ARG A 309 -1.33 -1.21 14.29
CA ARG A 309 -1.24 -0.99 15.74
C ARG A 309 -1.80 0.36 16.18
N GLY A 310 -2.46 0.36 17.35
CA GLY A 310 -2.97 1.57 18.00
C GLY A 310 -4.51 1.64 18.04
N PRO A 311 -5.07 2.75 18.54
CA PRO A 311 -6.51 2.96 18.63
C PRO A 311 -7.18 3.04 17.23
N ASP A 312 -6.45 3.52 16.23
CA ASP A 312 -6.86 3.60 14.82
C ASP A 312 -6.18 2.52 13.95
N ALA A 313 -5.99 1.32 14.50
CA ALA A 313 -5.34 0.22 13.79
C ALA A 313 -6.16 -0.21 12.56
N ILE A 314 -5.50 -0.25 11.41
CA ILE A 314 -6.09 -0.71 10.15
C ILE A 314 -5.54 -2.10 9.87
N ARG A 315 -6.44 -3.07 9.70
CA ARG A 315 -6.03 -4.45 9.41
C ARG A 315 -5.36 -4.50 8.03
N SER A 316 -4.19 -5.13 7.93
CA SER A 316 -3.44 -5.27 6.69
C SER A 316 -3.44 -6.71 6.18
N ILE A 317 -3.82 -6.91 4.93
CA ILE A 317 -3.79 -8.20 4.24
C ILE A 317 -2.93 -8.05 3.01
N VAL A 318 -2.00 -8.97 2.78
CA VAL A 318 -1.27 -9.07 1.53
C VAL A 318 -1.71 -10.30 0.76
N TRP A 319 -1.84 -10.19 -0.56
CA TRP A 319 -2.16 -11.30 -1.46
C TRP A 319 -1.14 -11.36 -2.59
N PHE A 320 -0.65 -12.56 -2.90
CA PHE A 320 0.33 -12.80 -3.97
C PHE A 320 -0.23 -13.76 -5.04
N ASP A 321 -0.02 -13.42 -6.32
CA ASP A 321 -0.44 -14.24 -7.47
C ASP A 321 0.57 -15.33 -7.88
N LYS A 322 1.86 -15.11 -7.58
CA LYS A 322 2.99 -15.96 -7.98
C LYS A 322 4.03 -16.00 -6.86
N ASP A 323 5.13 -16.72 -7.11
CA ASP A 323 6.30 -16.76 -6.23
C ASP A 323 6.74 -15.35 -5.80
N CYS A 324 6.83 -15.17 -4.49
CA CYS A 324 7.23 -13.94 -3.83
C CYS A 324 8.74 -13.97 -3.60
N SER A 325 9.46 -13.12 -4.32
CA SER A 325 10.93 -13.03 -4.25
C SER A 325 11.41 -12.11 -3.12
N ASP A 326 12.65 -12.35 -2.69
CA ASP A 326 13.49 -11.57 -1.77
C ASP A 326 12.70 -10.58 -0.86
N MET A 327 12.69 -9.29 -1.22
CA MET A 327 12.20 -8.17 -0.43
C MET A 327 10.68 -8.11 -0.25
N ALA A 328 9.91 -8.68 -1.18
CA ALA A 328 8.46 -8.72 -1.05
C ALA A 328 8.03 -9.63 0.13
N THR A 329 8.89 -10.60 0.50
CA THR A 329 8.69 -11.43 1.70
C THR A 329 8.76 -10.58 2.97
N MET A 330 9.66 -9.61 3.03
CA MET A 330 9.79 -8.71 4.18
C MET A 330 8.54 -7.85 4.38
N LEU A 331 7.97 -7.32 3.28
CA LEU A 331 6.69 -6.59 3.34
C LEU A 331 5.54 -7.51 3.74
N ALA A 332 5.53 -8.75 3.25
CA ALA A 332 4.49 -9.71 3.60
C ALA A 332 4.49 -10.01 5.11
N LEU A 333 5.68 -10.22 5.68
CA LEU A 333 5.86 -10.50 7.11
C LEU A 333 5.42 -9.34 8.02
N ALA A 334 5.36 -8.11 7.50
CA ALA A 334 4.83 -6.96 8.24
C ALA A 334 3.29 -6.87 8.27
N CYS A 335 2.60 -7.58 7.38
CA CYS A 335 1.13 -7.55 7.29
C CYS A 335 0.47 -8.47 8.35
N ASP A 336 -0.78 -8.17 8.74
CA ASP A 336 -1.53 -9.01 9.70
C ASP A 336 -1.86 -10.39 9.12
N GLN A 337 -2.13 -10.47 7.82
CA GLN A 337 -2.39 -11.74 7.15
C GLN A 337 -1.71 -11.79 5.79
N ILE A 338 -1.17 -12.97 5.48
CA ILE A 338 -0.54 -13.27 4.21
C ILE A 338 -1.42 -14.27 3.49
N TRP A 339 -1.75 -14.00 2.24
CA TRP A 339 -2.49 -14.90 1.36
C TRP A 339 -1.66 -15.22 0.12
N LEU A 340 -1.59 -16.50 -0.20
CA LEU A 340 -0.87 -17.02 -1.35
C LEU A 340 -1.87 -17.65 -2.31
N GLN A 341 -1.70 -17.37 -3.61
CA GLN A 341 -2.35 -18.15 -4.65
C GLN A 341 -1.85 -19.59 -4.60
N ASP A 342 -2.71 -20.56 -4.94
CA ASP A 342 -2.32 -21.97 -4.96
C ASP A 342 -1.09 -22.19 -5.86
N GLY A 343 -0.07 -22.86 -5.31
CA GLY A 343 1.25 -23.05 -5.92
C GLY A 343 2.27 -21.93 -5.73
N ALA A 344 1.90 -20.75 -5.21
CA ALA A 344 2.83 -19.66 -4.95
C ALA A 344 3.72 -19.93 -3.73
N LYS A 345 4.99 -19.54 -3.82
CA LYS A 345 5.98 -19.69 -2.74
C LYS A 345 6.32 -18.34 -2.12
N LEU A 346 6.47 -18.29 -0.81
CA LEU A 346 6.91 -17.09 -0.08
C LEU A 346 8.38 -17.24 0.32
N GLY A 347 9.22 -16.34 -0.18
CA GLY A 347 10.66 -16.35 0.06
C GLY A 347 11.46 -16.76 -1.17
N ASN A 348 12.64 -16.15 -1.27
CA ASN A 348 13.94 -16.70 -1.65
C ASN A 348 14.84 -15.49 -1.63
N PHE A 349 15.77 -15.36 -0.67
CA PHE A 349 16.72 -14.23 -0.65
C PHE A 349 18.00 -14.51 -1.46
N GLU A 350 18.10 -15.69 -2.08
CA GLU A 350 19.32 -16.15 -2.77
C GLU A 350 19.71 -15.23 -3.94
N GLU A 351 18.75 -14.81 -4.77
CA GLU A 351 19.03 -13.93 -5.92
C GLU A 351 19.53 -12.56 -5.46
N TYR A 352 18.92 -11.99 -4.42
CA TYR A 352 19.38 -10.74 -3.84
C TYR A 352 20.76 -10.89 -3.18
N LEU A 353 21.00 -11.97 -2.44
CA LEU A 353 22.27 -12.21 -1.75
C LEU A 353 23.43 -12.51 -2.71
N ILE A 354 23.16 -13.03 -3.91
CA ILE A 354 24.15 -13.14 -4.98
C ILE A 354 24.61 -11.74 -5.42
N GLN A 355 23.68 -10.77 -5.48
CA GLN A 355 23.97 -9.39 -5.87
C GLN A 355 24.61 -8.59 -4.73
N GLU A 356 24.10 -8.73 -3.50
CA GLU A 356 24.57 -8.04 -2.30
C GLU A 356 24.88 -9.01 -1.13
N PRO A 357 26.03 -9.71 -1.14
CA PRO A 357 26.36 -10.68 -0.10
C PRO A 357 26.45 -10.07 1.31
N GLN A 358 26.85 -8.80 1.41
CA GLN A 358 27.01 -8.09 2.69
C GLN A 358 25.67 -7.83 3.39
N SER A 359 24.56 -7.84 2.66
CA SER A 359 23.21 -7.55 3.18
C SER A 359 22.59 -8.71 3.97
N SER A 360 23.24 -9.88 4.02
CA SER A 360 22.77 -11.07 4.75
C SER A 360 22.42 -10.81 6.21
N THR A 361 23.31 -10.13 6.94
CA THR A 361 23.08 -9.82 8.37
C THR A 361 21.92 -8.85 8.55
N ALA A 362 21.85 -7.80 7.73
CA ALA A 362 20.80 -6.80 7.78
C ALA A 362 19.42 -7.40 7.48
N ILE A 363 19.32 -8.32 6.52
CA ILE A 363 18.07 -9.03 6.20
C ILE A 363 17.62 -9.90 7.38
N LYS A 364 18.54 -10.67 8.00
CA LYS A 364 18.23 -11.50 9.17
C LYS A 364 17.71 -10.68 10.34
N GLU A 365 18.38 -9.57 10.66
CA GLU A 365 17.97 -8.66 11.74
C GLU A 365 16.61 -8.02 11.45
N SER A 366 16.39 -7.58 10.21
CA SER A 366 15.13 -6.98 9.76
C SER A 366 13.96 -7.97 9.89
N ILE A 367 14.12 -9.20 9.39
CA ILE A 367 13.08 -10.24 9.49
C ILE A 367 12.83 -10.62 10.96
N LYS A 368 13.90 -10.82 11.75
CA LYS A 368 13.78 -11.13 13.17
C LYS A 368 12.99 -10.05 13.92
N SER A 369 13.28 -8.79 13.62
CA SER A 369 12.58 -7.64 14.19
C SER A 369 11.09 -7.68 13.85
N LEU A 370 10.73 -7.81 12.57
CA LEU A 370 9.33 -7.88 12.13
C LEU A 370 8.56 -9.04 12.79
N LEU A 371 9.16 -10.24 12.84
CA LEU A 371 8.55 -11.42 13.45
C LEU A 371 8.37 -11.26 14.96
N THR A 372 9.39 -10.75 15.65
CA THR A 372 9.37 -10.50 17.10
C THR A 372 8.32 -9.47 17.44
N GLU A 373 8.25 -8.40 16.65
CA GLU A 373 7.22 -7.40 16.78
C GLU A 373 5.83 -8.05 16.62
N ARG A 374 5.63 -8.99 15.68
CA ARG A 374 4.38 -9.77 15.56
C ARG A 374 4.10 -10.76 16.70
N LYS A 375 4.79 -10.62 17.84
CA LYS A 375 4.65 -11.44 19.06
C LYS A 375 5.07 -12.89 18.85
N MET A 376 5.85 -13.18 17.81
CA MET A 376 6.54 -14.47 17.72
C MET A 376 7.63 -14.53 18.79
N PRO A 377 7.83 -15.67 19.48
CA PRO A 377 8.93 -15.81 20.44
C PRO A 377 10.26 -15.44 19.80
N GLU A 378 11.13 -14.75 20.53
CA GLU A 378 12.38 -14.22 19.98
C GLU A 378 13.27 -15.33 19.38
N ASN A 379 13.31 -16.49 20.03
CA ASN A 379 14.02 -17.66 19.53
C ASN A 379 13.43 -18.13 18.19
N ASP A 380 12.11 -18.28 18.12
CA ASP A 380 11.39 -18.71 16.92
C ASP A 380 11.60 -17.73 15.75
N ALA A 381 11.57 -16.43 16.05
CA ALA A 381 11.84 -15.36 15.09
C ALA A 381 13.29 -15.38 14.57
N ASP A 382 14.27 -15.65 15.44
CA ASP A 382 15.69 -15.80 15.08
C ASP A 382 15.92 -17.02 14.17
N LEU A 383 15.28 -18.15 14.50
CA LEU A 383 15.42 -19.37 13.71
C LEU A 383 14.79 -19.23 12.32
N LEU A 384 13.60 -18.65 12.22
CA LEU A 384 12.96 -18.40 10.94
C LEU A 384 13.71 -17.37 10.10
N SER A 385 14.19 -16.28 10.70
CA SER A 385 14.96 -15.26 9.96
C SER A 385 16.23 -15.84 9.35
N ARG A 386 16.93 -16.71 10.08
CA ARG A 386 18.08 -17.45 9.57
C ARG A 386 17.68 -18.45 8.50
N ALA A 387 16.56 -19.16 8.66
CA ALA A 387 16.10 -20.13 7.67
C ALA A 387 15.84 -19.50 6.30
N PHE A 388 15.31 -18.27 6.25
CA PHE A 388 15.07 -17.52 5.02
C PHE A 388 16.35 -17.07 4.28
N VAL A 389 17.49 -17.01 4.96
CA VAL A 389 18.73 -16.43 4.43
C VAL A 389 19.85 -17.47 4.28
N GLU A 390 19.99 -18.37 5.25
CA GLU A 390 21.09 -19.34 5.32
C GLU A 390 20.75 -20.62 4.52
N PRO A 391 21.52 -20.93 3.45
CA PRO A 391 21.42 -22.23 2.79
C PRO A 391 21.91 -23.35 3.73
N GLY A 392 21.32 -24.54 3.65
CA GLY A 392 21.74 -25.70 4.46
C GLY A 392 21.18 -25.77 5.88
N LEU A 393 20.51 -24.71 6.36
CA LEU A 393 19.87 -24.73 7.68
C LEU A 393 18.69 -25.70 7.71
N ARG A 394 18.68 -26.65 8.64
CA ARG A 394 17.59 -27.61 8.84
C ARG A 394 16.70 -27.18 10.01
N LEU A 395 15.39 -27.11 9.76
CA LEU A 395 14.40 -26.60 10.71
C LEU A 395 13.33 -27.67 10.96
N GLN A 396 12.99 -27.91 12.23
CA GLN A 396 11.97 -28.89 12.64
C GLN A 396 11.15 -28.36 13.82
N TRP A 397 9.93 -28.85 13.99
CA TRP A 397 9.18 -28.64 15.21
C TRP A 397 9.76 -29.43 16.38
N ALA A 398 9.84 -28.79 17.54
CA ALA A 398 10.06 -29.48 18.80
C ALA A 398 8.88 -29.20 19.74
N LYS A 399 8.41 -30.26 20.40
CA LYS A 399 7.43 -30.16 21.46
C LYS A 399 8.17 -30.07 22.79
N GLU A 400 8.06 -28.92 23.45
CA GLU A 400 8.60 -28.75 24.80
C GLU A 400 7.78 -29.57 25.81
N SER A 401 8.41 -29.93 26.93
CA SER A 401 7.84 -30.75 28.01
C SER A 401 6.55 -30.17 28.66
N GLY A 402 6.16 -28.94 28.32
CA GLY A 402 4.92 -28.27 28.74
C GLY A 402 3.80 -28.22 27.67
N GLY A 403 3.96 -28.88 26.52
CA GLY A 403 2.94 -28.92 25.46
C GLY A 403 2.92 -27.72 24.50
N LYS A 404 3.87 -26.79 24.64
CA LYS A 404 4.08 -25.67 23.71
C LYS A 404 4.93 -26.13 22.53
N LEU A 405 4.48 -25.87 21.31
CA LEU A 405 5.25 -26.09 20.09
C LEU A 405 6.16 -24.89 19.85
N SER A 406 7.45 -25.12 19.67
CA SER A 406 8.45 -24.11 19.32
C SER A 406 9.30 -24.59 18.14
N PHE A 407 9.91 -23.66 17.41
CA PHE A 407 10.90 -24.06 16.40
C PHE A 407 12.17 -24.51 17.10
N ALA A 408 12.75 -25.60 16.62
CA ALA A 408 14.08 -26.02 17.00
C ALA A 408 14.96 -26.15 15.75
N LEU A 409 16.20 -25.67 15.87
CA LEU A 409 17.24 -26.03 14.91
C LEU A 409 17.55 -27.50 15.08
N TRP A 410 17.59 -28.21 13.96
CA TRP A 410 18.23 -29.52 13.94
C TRP A 410 19.75 -29.32 13.93
N ASP A 411 20.33 -29.28 15.13
CA ASP A 411 21.77 -29.37 15.33
C ASP A 411 22.06 -30.70 16.06
N SER A 412 22.62 -31.67 15.34
CA SER A 412 23.00 -32.97 15.90
C SER A 412 24.02 -32.86 17.05
N SER A 413 24.68 -31.71 17.20
CA SER A 413 25.71 -31.48 18.23
C SER A 413 25.18 -30.82 19.52
N LYS A 414 23.98 -30.22 19.52
CA LYS A 414 23.36 -29.55 20.70
C LYS A 414 22.15 -30.30 21.28
N MET A 415 21.98 -31.57 20.95
CA MET A 415 20.89 -32.42 21.46
C MET A 415 21.06 -32.74 22.96
N GLY A 416 20.57 -31.85 23.82
CA GLY A 416 20.26 -32.16 25.21
C GLY A 416 18.99 -33.02 25.29
N LYS A 417 19.05 -34.12 26.06
CA LYS A 417 17.99 -35.12 26.20
C LYS A 417 16.60 -34.51 26.53
N ALA A 418 15.57 -35.03 25.85
CA ALA A 418 14.12 -34.87 26.09
C ALA A 418 13.37 -33.71 25.38
N MET A 419 13.32 -33.74 24.04
CA MET A 419 12.25 -33.08 23.27
C MET A 419 11.62 -34.09 22.30
N ASP A 420 10.28 -34.15 22.28
CA ASP A 420 9.53 -34.90 21.28
C ASP A 420 9.59 -34.13 19.95
N LEU A 421 10.12 -34.77 18.91
CA LEU A 421 10.33 -34.16 17.60
C LEU A 421 9.06 -34.21 16.75
N GLY A 422 8.68 -33.08 16.16
CA GLY A 422 7.55 -32.93 15.24
C GLY A 422 7.95 -33.02 13.76
N PRO A 423 7.09 -32.59 12.81
CA PRO A 423 7.39 -32.68 11.38
C PRO A 423 8.55 -31.76 10.95
N MET A 424 9.33 -32.23 9.97
CA MET A 424 10.44 -31.48 9.35
C MET A 424 9.88 -30.31 8.53
N ILE A 425 10.41 -29.11 8.76
CA ILE A 425 9.99 -27.89 8.04
C ILE A 425 10.95 -27.60 6.89
N LYS A 426 12.25 -27.87 7.08
CA LYS A 426 13.29 -27.73 6.06
C LYS A 426 14.33 -28.86 6.20
N PRO A 427 14.63 -29.62 5.13
CA PRO A 427 14.10 -29.48 3.77
C PRO A 427 12.67 -30.02 3.58
N SER A 428 11.86 -29.30 2.80
CA SER A 428 10.55 -29.76 2.32
C SER A 428 10.65 -30.70 1.11
N SER A 429 11.74 -30.59 0.34
CA SER A 429 12.07 -31.43 -0.80
C SER A 429 13.59 -31.63 -0.91
N PRO A 430 14.10 -32.66 -1.61
CA PRO A 430 15.55 -32.87 -1.79
C PRO A 430 16.26 -31.65 -2.41
N GLU A 431 15.55 -30.84 -3.20
CA GLU A 431 16.07 -29.63 -3.83
C GLU A 431 16.23 -28.46 -2.85
N ASP A 432 15.51 -28.47 -1.72
CA ASP A 432 15.52 -27.40 -0.70
C ASP A 432 16.64 -27.58 0.35
N GLU A 433 17.37 -28.70 0.30
CA GLU A 433 18.37 -29.05 1.32
C GLU A 433 19.50 -28.02 1.40
N ASN A 434 19.98 -27.55 0.25
CA ASN A 434 21.07 -26.57 0.16
C ASN A 434 20.59 -25.17 -0.23
N ARG A 435 19.29 -24.89 -0.11
CA ARG A 435 18.71 -23.58 -0.47
C ARG A 435 18.16 -22.87 0.77
N PRO A 436 17.97 -21.54 0.74
CA PRO A 436 17.21 -20.84 1.77
C PRO A 436 15.75 -21.32 1.82
N LEU A 437 15.08 -21.10 2.95
CA LEU A 437 13.69 -21.51 3.16
C LEU A 437 12.76 -20.80 2.17
N ARG A 438 11.95 -21.58 1.47
CA ARG A 438 10.81 -21.11 0.68
C ARG A 438 9.55 -21.71 1.27
N LEU A 439 8.67 -20.86 1.75
CA LEU A 439 7.40 -21.30 2.30
C LEU A 439 6.46 -21.64 1.14
N THR A 440 6.27 -22.92 0.88
CA THR A 440 5.21 -23.39 -0.02
C THR A 440 3.83 -23.13 0.59
N THR A 441 2.79 -23.11 -0.23
CA THR A 441 1.39 -22.99 0.25
C THR A 441 1.07 -23.98 1.36
N SER A 442 1.51 -25.24 1.22
CA SER A 442 1.38 -26.28 2.23
C SER A 442 2.03 -25.88 3.56
N LEU A 443 3.33 -25.55 3.54
CA LEU A 443 4.13 -25.25 4.74
C LEU A 443 3.70 -23.94 5.43
N GLY A 444 3.31 -22.94 4.62
CA GLY A 444 2.89 -21.61 5.08
C GLY A 444 1.54 -21.64 5.81
N ALA A 445 0.61 -22.50 5.37
CA ALA A 445 -0.69 -22.69 6.01
C ALA A 445 -0.64 -23.62 7.22
N ASP A 446 -0.03 -24.80 7.08
CA ASP A 446 0.09 -25.81 8.14
C ASP A 446 1.46 -26.48 8.00
N PRO A 447 2.36 -26.42 9.01
CA PRO A 447 2.14 -26.10 10.43
C PRO A 447 2.48 -24.67 10.87
N LEU A 448 3.03 -23.82 10.00
CA LEU A 448 3.52 -22.50 10.41
C LEU A 448 2.39 -21.51 10.73
N GLY A 449 1.23 -21.64 10.09
CA GLY A 449 0.11 -20.70 10.24
C GLY A 449 0.44 -19.25 9.85
N ILE A 450 1.48 -19.06 9.03
CA ILE A 450 1.97 -17.73 8.60
C ILE A 450 1.17 -17.19 7.42
N ALA A 451 0.68 -18.08 6.53
CA ALA A 451 -0.02 -17.73 5.30
C ALA A 451 -1.30 -18.55 5.10
N GLN A 452 -2.29 -17.99 4.42
CA GLN A 452 -3.53 -18.65 4.01
C GLN A 452 -3.53 -18.86 2.49
N ILE A 453 -4.35 -19.80 2.00
CA ILE A 453 -4.38 -20.17 0.58
C ILE A 453 -5.70 -19.70 -0.06
N SER A 454 -5.63 -19.18 -1.28
CA SER A 454 -6.77 -18.87 -2.14
C SER A 454 -6.48 -19.33 -3.57
N ARG A 455 -7.49 -19.71 -4.37
CA ARG A 455 -7.24 -20.02 -5.79
C ARG A 455 -7.04 -18.76 -6.62
N ASP A 456 -7.74 -17.68 -6.28
CA ASP A 456 -7.66 -16.39 -6.96
C ASP A 456 -8.01 -15.22 -6.02
N PHE A 457 -7.80 -14.00 -6.51
CA PHE A 457 -8.13 -12.78 -5.76
C PHE A 457 -9.65 -12.63 -5.50
N PRO A 458 -10.57 -12.98 -6.42
CA PRO A 458 -12.00 -13.03 -6.11
C PRO A 458 -12.35 -13.95 -4.93
N GLU A 459 -11.77 -15.15 -4.85
CA GLU A 459 -11.98 -16.07 -3.72
C GLU A 459 -11.50 -15.47 -2.40
N LEU A 460 -10.37 -14.75 -2.40
CA LEU A 460 -9.93 -13.99 -1.22
C LEU A 460 -11.03 -13.02 -0.74
N ILE A 461 -11.60 -12.22 -1.65
CA ILE A 461 -12.65 -11.25 -1.33
C ILE A 461 -13.91 -11.95 -0.79
N GLU A 462 -14.28 -13.09 -1.37
CA GLU A 462 -15.39 -13.92 -0.90
C GLU A 462 -15.12 -14.50 0.50
N ARG A 463 -13.92 -15.05 0.74
CA ARG A 463 -13.53 -15.63 2.04
C ARG A 463 -13.41 -14.59 3.15
N ILE A 464 -13.05 -13.34 2.82
CA ILE A 464 -13.04 -12.22 3.77
C ILE A 464 -14.46 -11.66 3.99
N GLY A 465 -15.42 -11.97 3.11
CA GLY A 465 -16.80 -11.51 3.22
C GLY A 465 -17.01 -10.04 2.83
N LEU A 466 -16.20 -9.54 1.88
CA LEU A 466 -16.30 -8.16 1.40
C LEU A 466 -17.36 -8.03 0.29
N PRO A 467 -18.21 -6.98 0.31
CA PRO A 467 -19.09 -6.69 -0.82
C PRO A 467 -18.26 -6.33 -2.06
N LEU A 468 -18.49 -7.03 -3.18
CA LEU A 468 -17.80 -6.87 -4.46
C LEU A 468 -18.02 -5.47 -5.10
N PRO A 469 -17.05 -4.93 -5.86
CA PRO A 469 -15.61 -4.95 -5.64
C PRO A 469 -15.17 -3.78 -4.74
N PRO A 470 -14.11 -3.94 -3.93
CA PRO A 470 -13.56 -2.86 -3.13
C PRO A 470 -13.17 -1.66 -4.00
N GLN A 471 -13.30 -0.44 -3.47
CA GLN A 471 -12.73 0.73 -4.14
C GLN A 471 -11.21 0.53 -4.26
N LYS A 472 -10.73 0.33 -5.48
CA LYS A 472 -9.32 0.53 -5.79
C LYS A 472 -8.99 1.96 -5.42
N MET A 473 -7.92 2.19 -4.65
CA MET A 473 -7.48 3.56 -4.45
C MET A 473 -6.97 4.04 -5.81
N GLY A 474 -7.76 4.88 -6.47
CA GLY A 474 -7.40 5.43 -7.76
C GLY A 474 -6.10 6.20 -7.62
N THR A 475 -5.17 5.95 -8.54
CA THR A 475 -4.11 6.90 -8.87
C THR A 475 -4.71 8.29 -8.93
N GLU A 476 -4.18 9.24 -8.15
CA GLU A 476 -4.52 10.63 -8.43
C GLU A 476 -4.10 10.95 -9.86
N TRP A 477 -4.76 11.90 -10.52
CA TRP A 477 -4.37 12.32 -11.87
C TRP A 477 -2.88 12.71 -11.92
N LEU A 478 -2.33 13.20 -10.80
CA LEU A 478 -0.91 13.47 -10.59
C LEU A 478 -0.04 12.22 -10.63
N ASP A 479 -0.47 11.12 -10.01
CA ASP A 479 0.28 9.85 -10.06
C ASP A 479 0.25 9.28 -11.49
N GLY A 480 -0.90 9.34 -12.17
CA GLY A 480 -0.99 8.94 -13.57
C GLY A 480 -0.12 9.78 -14.49
N MET A 481 -0.01 11.08 -14.22
CA MET A 481 0.91 11.97 -14.95
C MET A 481 2.38 11.70 -14.62
N ALA A 482 2.73 11.45 -13.35
CA ALA A 482 4.08 11.07 -12.97
C ALA A 482 4.48 9.74 -13.63
N ASP A 483 3.62 8.72 -13.54
CA ASP A 483 3.82 7.44 -14.22
C ASP A 483 4.01 7.64 -15.73
N PHE A 484 3.16 8.45 -16.37
CA PHE A 484 3.30 8.78 -17.80
C PHE A 484 4.63 9.49 -18.13
N LEU A 485 5.09 10.42 -17.29
CA LEU A 485 6.34 11.16 -17.46
C LEU A 485 7.58 10.31 -17.13
N THR A 486 7.45 9.23 -16.36
CA THR A 486 8.55 8.28 -16.10
C THR A 486 8.72 7.22 -17.19
N LEU A 487 7.73 7.05 -18.08
CA LEU A 487 7.89 6.16 -19.23
C LEU A 487 9.11 6.58 -20.06
N THR A 488 9.98 5.62 -20.37
CA THR A 488 11.23 5.86 -21.11
C THR A 488 10.97 6.61 -22.43
N SER A 489 9.90 6.26 -23.14
CA SER A 489 9.50 6.94 -24.38
C SER A 489 9.16 8.42 -24.16
N THR A 490 8.42 8.74 -23.10
CA THR A 490 8.02 10.11 -22.76
C THR A 490 9.25 10.95 -22.40
N GLN A 491 10.16 10.39 -21.59
CA GLN A 491 11.41 11.05 -21.22
C GLN A 491 12.28 11.34 -22.44
N VAL A 492 12.45 10.37 -23.35
CA VAL A 492 13.21 10.56 -24.60
C VAL A 492 12.62 11.69 -25.43
N ILE A 493 11.29 11.77 -25.57
CA ILE A 493 10.61 12.85 -26.29
C ILE A 493 10.83 14.21 -25.60
N LEU A 494 10.72 14.27 -24.27
CA LEU A 494 10.98 15.48 -23.48
C LEU A 494 12.43 15.96 -23.63
N VAL A 495 13.41 15.05 -23.68
CA VAL A 495 14.82 15.43 -23.90
C VAL A 495 15.05 15.87 -25.35
N ILE A 496 14.45 15.22 -26.35
CA ILE A 496 14.50 15.67 -27.75
C ILE A 496 13.99 17.12 -27.86
N LEU A 497 12.79 17.38 -27.31
CA LEU A 497 12.15 18.68 -27.35
C LEU A 497 12.96 19.72 -26.55
N GLY A 498 13.35 19.37 -25.32
CA GLY A 498 14.11 20.24 -24.43
C GLY A 498 15.46 20.63 -25.01
N MET A 499 16.23 19.67 -25.55
CA MET A 499 17.50 19.95 -26.20
C MET A 499 17.34 20.72 -27.51
N ALA A 500 16.33 20.41 -28.32
CA ALA A 500 16.10 21.17 -29.56
C ALA A 500 15.79 22.64 -29.25
N CYS A 501 14.94 22.90 -28.26
CA CYS A 501 14.61 24.25 -27.82
C CYS A 501 15.84 24.99 -27.24
N LEU A 502 16.69 24.31 -26.48
CA LEU A 502 17.95 24.87 -25.97
C LEU A 502 18.89 25.23 -27.12
N ILE A 503 19.08 24.34 -28.10
CA ILE A 503 19.90 24.59 -29.29
C ILE A 503 19.34 25.78 -30.10
N ILE A 504 18.03 25.87 -30.29
CA ILE A 504 17.38 26.97 -31.03
C ILE A 504 17.63 28.32 -30.33
N GLU A 505 17.50 28.39 -29.01
CA GLU A 505 17.77 29.61 -28.23
C GLU A 505 19.25 30.02 -28.37
N THR A 506 20.17 29.07 -28.34
CA THR A 506 21.62 29.32 -28.51
C THR A 506 21.96 29.81 -29.93
N MET A 507 21.33 29.26 -30.97
CA MET A 507 21.54 29.69 -32.35
C MET A 507 20.92 31.07 -32.65
N LYS A 508 19.80 31.39 -31.99
CA LYS A 508 19.04 32.62 -32.18
C LYS A 508 18.79 33.30 -30.83
N PRO A 509 19.82 33.96 -30.25
CA PRO A 509 19.67 34.60 -28.96
C PRO A 509 18.57 35.67 -29.01
N GLY A 510 17.65 35.63 -28.03
CA GLY A 510 16.61 36.65 -27.85
C GLY A 510 15.18 36.21 -28.18
N LEU A 511 14.94 34.93 -28.48
CA LEU A 511 13.58 34.40 -28.66
C LEU A 511 12.89 34.12 -27.33
N GLY A 512 13.62 33.77 -26.27
CA GLY A 512 13.16 33.56 -24.89
C GLY A 512 12.22 32.37 -24.68
N LEU A 513 11.23 32.19 -25.56
CA LEU A 513 10.20 31.16 -25.52
C LEU A 513 10.77 29.74 -25.67
N PRO A 514 11.71 29.45 -26.60
CA PRO A 514 12.41 28.17 -26.63
C PRO A 514 13.13 27.87 -25.30
N GLY A 515 13.82 28.85 -24.71
CA GLY A 515 14.46 28.70 -23.39
C GLY A 515 13.50 28.30 -22.26
N VAL A 516 12.30 28.88 -22.24
CA VAL A 516 11.25 28.53 -21.27
C VAL A 516 10.73 27.11 -21.49
N VAL A 517 10.49 26.71 -22.75
CA VAL A 517 10.05 25.34 -23.08
C VAL A 517 11.12 24.32 -22.71
N ALA A 518 12.40 24.60 -22.98
CA ALA A 518 13.51 23.74 -22.58
C ALA A 518 13.55 23.56 -21.05
N SER A 519 13.47 24.67 -20.32
CA SER A 519 13.46 24.66 -18.85
C SER A 519 12.29 23.85 -18.29
N LEU A 520 11.08 24.01 -18.84
CA LEU A 520 9.90 23.24 -18.45
C LEU A 520 10.09 21.73 -18.69
N CYS A 521 10.63 21.34 -19.85
CA CYS A 521 10.87 19.92 -20.17
C CYS A 521 11.83 19.28 -19.16
N PHE A 522 12.96 19.95 -18.86
CA PHE A 522 13.93 19.42 -17.91
C PHE A 522 13.41 19.43 -16.47
N VAL A 523 12.71 20.49 -16.03
CA VAL A 523 12.06 20.50 -14.70
C VAL A 523 11.08 19.33 -14.55
N LEU A 524 10.28 19.03 -15.57
CA LEU A 524 9.37 17.89 -15.53
C LEU A 524 10.10 16.55 -15.46
N ILE A 525 11.22 16.38 -16.17
CA ILE A 525 12.05 15.17 -16.09
C ILE A 525 12.60 15.00 -14.67
N PHE A 526 13.22 16.05 -14.11
CA PHE A 526 13.78 15.98 -12.76
C PHE A 526 12.69 15.79 -11.72
N TRP A 527 11.57 16.52 -11.79
CA TRP A 527 10.45 16.38 -10.86
C TRP A 527 9.83 14.97 -10.89
N SER A 528 9.63 14.41 -12.08
CA SER A 528 9.06 13.07 -12.27
C SER A 528 9.92 11.98 -11.61
N ASN A 529 11.25 12.12 -11.69
CA ASN A 529 12.19 11.13 -11.15
C ASN A 529 12.71 11.45 -9.72
N SER A 530 12.56 12.70 -9.23
CA SER A 530 13.04 13.15 -7.91
C SER A 530 12.35 12.46 -6.72
N HIS A 531 11.40 11.57 -6.98
CA HIS A 531 10.82 10.68 -5.97
C HIS A 531 11.73 9.49 -5.61
N ILE A 532 12.97 9.44 -6.13
CA ILE A 532 13.95 8.36 -5.96
C ILE A 532 15.18 8.90 -5.19
N GLN A 533 15.15 8.80 -3.85
CA GLN A 533 16.32 8.99 -2.96
C GLN A 533 17.10 10.32 -3.13
N GLY A 534 16.84 11.28 -2.23
CA GLY A 534 17.33 12.66 -2.32
C GLY A 534 18.85 12.91 -2.29
N GLN A 535 19.73 11.90 -2.21
CA GLN A 535 21.19 12.12 -2.34
C GLN A 535 21.66 12.07 -3.81
N ILE A 536 21.07 11.20 -4.63
CA ILE A 536 21.53 10.99 -6.01
C ILE A 536 20.90 12.03 -6.95
N ASP A 537 19.68 12.48 -6.62
CA ASP A 537 19.01 13.60 -7.28
C ASP A 537 19.88 14.86 -7.29
N TRP A 538 20.51 15.22 -6.15
CA TRP A 538 21.37 16.40 -6.09
C TRP A 538 22.63 16.26 -6.93
N LEU A 539 23.23 15.07 -6.98
CA LEU A 539 24.39 14.82 -7.83
C LEU A 539 24.02 14.96 -9.31
N ALA A 540 22.91 14.38 -9.73
CA ALA A 540 22.44 14.47 -11.11
C ALA A 540 22.08 15.91 -11.53
N VAL A 541 21.37 16.65 -10.67
CA VAL A 541 21.06 18.07 -10.90
C VAL A 541 22.35 18.89 -10.98
N LEU A 542 23.35 18.61 -10.14
CA LEU A 542 24.65 19.28 -10.19
C LEU A 542 25.37 19.00 -11.51
N PHE A 543 25.44 17.73 -11.95
CA PHE A 543 26.04 17.36 -13.24
C PHE A 543 25.33 18.05 -14.42
N PHE A 544 24.01 18.11 -14.38
CA PHE A 544 23.20 18.77 -15.41
C PHE A 544 23.45 20.28 -15.47
N LEU A 545 23.39 20.97 -14.33
CA LEU A 545 23.64 22.42 -14.25
C LEU A 545 25.07 22.78 -14.62
N LEU A 546 26.04 21.99 -14.15
CA LEU A 546 27.45 22.15 -14.52
C LEU A 546 27.65 21.91 -16.03
N GLY A 547 26.96 20.92 -16.60
CA GLY A 547 26.97 20.69 -18.04
C GLY A 547 26.42 21.87 -18.84
N ILE A 548 25.29 22.47 -18.42
CA ILE A 548 24.75 23.70 -19.03
C ILE A 548 25.76 24.85 -18.91
N MET A 549 26.38 25.03 -17.75
CA MET A 549 27.39 26.07 -17.53
C MET A 549 28.58 25.90 -18.48
N LEU A 550 29.08 24.68 -18.66
CA LEU A 550 30.19 24.39 -19.59
C LEU A 550 29.81 24.70 -21.04
N VAL A 551 28.59 24.35 -21.45
CA VAL A 551 28.06 24.71 -22.78
C VAL A 551 27.98 26.23 -22.94
N MET A 552 27.47 26.96 -21.94
CA MET A 552 27.43 28.42 -21.99
C MET A 552 28.82 29.05 -22.05
N VAL A 553 29.76 28.55 -21.23
CA VAL A 553 31.16 29.00 -21.24
C VAL A 553 31.77 28.83 -22.62
N GLU A 554 31.56 27.69 -23.28
CA GLU A 554 32.03 27.51 -24.65
C GLU A 554 31.39 28.52 -25.60
N VAL A 555 30.06 28.62 -25.61
CA VAL A 555 29.32 29.51 -26.51
C VAL A 555 29.73 30.98 -26.35
N PHE A 556 29.98 31.46 -25.13
CA PHE A 556 30.28 32.88 -24.86
C PHE A 556 31.77 33.22 -24.82
N LEU A 557 32.63 32.31 -24.36
CA LEU A 557 34.06 32.61 -24.12
C LEU A 557 34.98 31.99 -25.18
N ILE A 558 34.59 30.90 -25.83
CA ILE A 558 35.47 30.12 -26.72
C ILE A 558 34.84 30.00 -28.11
N PRO A 559 35.22 30.83 -29.09
CA PRO A 559 34.75 30.68 -30.46
C PRO A 559 35.29 29.37 -31.07
N GLY A 560 34.45 28.32 -31.12
CA GLY A 560 34.74 27.01 -31.71
C GLY A 560 33.95 25.88 -31.05
N VAL A 561 33.80 24.73 -31.73
CA VAL A 561 33.29 23.50 -31.09
C VAL A 561 34.45 22.87 -30.34
N GLY A 562 34.48 23.09 -29.03
CA GLY A 562 35.57 22.70 -28.16
C GLY A 562 35.28 21.41 -27.39
N ILE A 563 36.31 20.94 -26.70
CA ILE A 563 36.21 19.82 -25.74
C ILE A 563 35.30 20.21 -24.55
N VAL A 564 35.19 21.51 -24.26
CA VAL A 564 34.42 22.06 -23.12
C VAL A 564 32.92 21.89 -23.33
N GLY A 565 32.39 22.20 -24.51
CA GLY A 565 30.99 22.07 -24.86
C GLY A 565 30.60 20.61 -25.06
N LEU A 566 31.46 19.80 -25.68
CA LEU A 566 31.23 18.36 -25.79
C LEU A 566 31.16 17.68 -24.41
N SER A 567 32.09 18.01 -23.51
CA SER A 567 32.03 17.51 -22.13
C SER A 567 30.78 18.01 -21.39
N GLY A 568 30.35 19.25 -21.62
CA GLY A 568 29.10 19.79 -21.08
C GLY A 568 27.86 19.00 -21.54
N VAL A 569 27.76 18.67 -22.83
CA VAL A 569 26.66 17.84 -23.37
C VAL A 569 26.68 16.43 -22.77
N LEU A 570 27.87 15.82 -22.64
CA LEU A 570 28.01 14.51 -21.99
C LEU A 570 27.59 14.56 -20.52
N MET A 571 27.90 15.64 -19.79
CA MET A 571 27.46 15.81 -18.41
C MET A 571 25.94 16.02 -18.30
N ILE A 572 25.32 16.74 -19.24
CA ILE A 572 23.86 16.88 -19.31
C ILE A 572 23.20 15.51 -19.51
N LEU A 573 23.64 14.75 -20.52
CA LEU A 573 23.09 13.41 -20.81
C LEU A 573 23.36 12.43 -19.66
N GLY A 574 24.56 12.50 -19.07
CA GLY A 574 24.94 11.69 -17.91
C GLY A 574 24.09 11.99 -16.67
N GLY A 575 23.80 13.26 -16.40
CA GLY A 575 22.92 13.67 -15.29
C GLY A 575 21.49 13.16 -15.48
N ILE A 576 20.93 13.29 -16.68
CA ILE A 576 19.59 12.77 -16.99
C ILE A 576 19.57 11.24 -16.88
N ALA A 577 20.57 10.56 -17.43
CA ALA A 577 20.67 9.10 -17.34
C ALA A 577 20.85 8.62 -15.89
N LEU A 578 21.58 9.36 -15.05
CA LEU A 578 21.76 9.03 -13.64
C LEU A 578 20.45 9.11 -12.86
N VAL A 579 19.66 10.16 -13.12
CA VAL A 579 18.30 10.30 -12.56
C VAL A 579 17.36 9.22 -13.05
N ALA A 580 17.43 8.83 -14.32
CA ALA A 580 16.62 7.75 -14.88
C ALA A 580 17.05 6.35 -14.37
N TYR A 581 18.34 6.15 -14.09
CA TYR A 581 18.88 4.90 -13.56
C TYR A 581 18.64 4.77 -12.05
N GLY A 582 18.61 5.88 -11.32
CA GLY A 582 18.21 5.97 -9.91
C GLY A 582 19.31 5.66 -8.89
N HIS A 583 20.47 5.15 -9.31
CA HIS A 583 21.64 5.00 -8.45
C HIS A 583 22.98 5.19 -9.16
N TRP A 584 24.05 5.43 -8.40
CA TRP A 584 25.40 5.46 -8.95
C TRP A 584 25.89 4.03 -9.21
N PRO A 585 26.42 3.70 -10.41
CA PRO A 585 26.92 2.36 -10.71
C PRO A 585 28.19 2.05 -9.91
N GLN A 586 28.16 0.99 -9.11
CA GLN A 586 29.29 0.55 -8.27
C GLN A 586 29.93 -0.75 -8.78
N SER A 587 29.17 -1.61 -9.43
CA SER A 587 29.62 -2.90 -9.97
C SER A 587 29.83 -2.87 -11.49
N SER A 588 30.70 -3.72 -12.02
CA SER A 588 30.94 -3.87 -13.47
C SER A 588 29.67 -4.25 -14.25
N GLY A 589 28.77 -5.02 -13.64
CA GLY A 589 27.46 -5.34 -14.22
C GLY A 589 26.49 -4.15 -14.26
N GLU A 590 26.55 -3.28 -13.25
CA GLU A 590 25.73 -2.07 -13.18
C GLU A 590 26.16 -1.01 -14.21
N TRP A 591 27.45 -0.93 -14.51
CA TRP A 591 27.95 -0.07 -15.60
C TRP A 591 27.32 -0.43 -16.96
N VAL A 592 27.08 -1.72 -17.22
CA VAL A 592 26.37 -2.17 -18.43
C VAL A 592 24.89 -1.77 -18.36
N GLY A 593 24.26 -1.86 -17.19
CA GLY A 593 22.89 -1.38 -16.97
C GLY A 593 22.76 0.12 -17.23
N PHE A 594 23.66 0.92 -16.66
CA PHE A 594 23.72 2.36 -16.87
C PHE A 594 23.93 2.72 -18.34
N ALA A 595 24.85 2.03 -19.05
CA ALA A 595 25.07 2.24 -20.47
C ALA A 595 23.82 1.96 -21.32
N LYS A 596 23.02 0.94 -20.97
CA LYS A 596 21.73 0.66 -21.64
C LYS A 596 20.72 1.79 -21.42
N VAL A 597 20.70 2.40 -20.25
CA VAL A 597 19.83 3.56 -19.95
C VAL A 597 20.32 4.82 -20.65
N LEU A 598 21.63 5.03 -20.77
CA LEU A 598 22.22 6.19 -21.46
C LEU A 598 21.91 6.18 -22.97
N LEU A 599 21.85 5.01 -23.60
CA LEU A 599 21.67 4.85 -25.04
C LEU A 599 20.44 5.59 -25.63
N PRO A 600 19.20 5.44 -25.10
CA PRO A 600 18.05 6.20 -25.59
C PRO A 600 18.21 7.71 -25.41
N PHE A 601 18.87 8.18 -24.35
CA PHE A 601 19.16 9.61 -24.18
C PHE A 601 20.24 10.11 -25.15
N ALA A 602 21.25 9.31 -25.48
CA ALA A 602 22.17 9.64 -26.55
C ALA A 602 21.44 9.72 -27.92
N GLY A 603 20.50 8.80 -28.17
CA GLY A 603 19.61 8.87 -29.34
C GLY A 603 18.74 10.12 -29.37
N SER A 604 18.31 10.62 -28.20
CA SER A 604 17.55 11.87 -28.09
C SER A 604 18.33 13.09 -28.58
N LEU A 605 19.67 13.10 -28.46
CA LEU A 605 20.50 14.17 -29.02
C LEU A 605 20.43 14.18 -30.55
N LEU A 606 20.54 13.02 -31.20
CA LEU A 606 20.36 12.90 -32.66
C LEU A 606 18.94 13.33 -33.07
N GLY A 607 17.92 12.89 -32.34
CA GLY A 607 16.53 13.32 -32.55
C GLY A 607 16.36 14.84 -32.44
N SER A 608 17.02 15.48 -31.47
CA SER A 608 16.99 16.93 -31.30
C SER A 608 17.65 17.67 -32.47
N LEU A 609 18.79 17.17 -32.99
CA LEU A 609 19.46 17.76 -34.16
C LEU A 609 18.59 17.66 -35.42
N ILE A 610 17.90 16.53 -35.63
CA ILE A 610 16.94 16.36 -36.72
C ILE A 610 15.79 17.36 -36.57
N LEU A 611 15.22 17.49 -35.37
CA LEU A 611 14.12 18.42 -35.09
C LEU A 611 14.54 19.88 -35.32
N VAL A 612 15.76 20.25 -34.90
CA VAL A 612 16.34 21.57 -35.18
C VAL A 612 16.56 21.78 -36.68
N GLY A 613 17.05 20.77 -37.41
CA GLY A 613 17.20 20.84 -38.87
C GLY A 613 15.87 21.09 -39.59
N ILE A 614 14.82 20.38 -39.18
CA ILE A 614 13.43 20.59 -39.66
C ILE A 614 12.97 22.01 -39.30
N PHE A 615 13.21 22.46 -38.06
CA PHE A 615 12.86 23.80 -37.62
C PHE A 615 13.53 24.87 -38.49
N ILE A 616 14.85 24.79 -38.70
CA ILE A 616 15.59 25.75 -39.52
C ILE A 616 15.11 25.74 -40.98
N HIS A 617 14.74 24.59 -41.53
CA HIS A 617 14.28 24.48 -42.91
C HIS A 617 12.86 25.01 -43.14
N PHE A 618 11.91 24.68 -42.25
CA PHE A 618 10.48 24.97 -42.49
C PHE A 618 10.01 26.27 -41.84
N VAL A 619 10.59 26.68 -40.71
CA VAL A 619 10.09 27.79 -39.89
C VAL A 619 10.30 29.18 -40.48
N PRO A 620 11.38 29.48 -41.24
CA PRO A 620 11.51 30.78 -41.92
C PRO A 620 10.36 31.10 -42.89
N ASN A 621 9.63 30.08 -43.35
CA ASN A 621 8.51 30.23 -44.29
C ASN A 621 7.15 30.41 -43.60
N LEU A 622 7.08 30.41 -42.26
CA LEU A 622 5.82 30.55 -41.53
C LEU A 622 5.44 32.02 -41.30
N PRO A 623 4.26 32.48 -41.74
CA PRO A 623 3.85 33.89 -41.67
C PRO A 623 3.63 34.40 -40.24
N LEU A 624 3.29 33.53 -39.29
CA LEU A 624 3.03 33.90 -37.89
C LEU A 624 4.28 34.37 -37.13
N ILE A 625 5.46 33.85 -37.48
CA ILE A 625 6.72 34.14 -36.77
C ILE A 625 7.32 35.47 -37.24
N ASN A 626 7.00 35.90 -38.47
CA ASN A 626 7.46 37.17 -39.03
C ASN A 626 6.89 38.42 -38.31
N ASN A 627 5.82 38.25 -37.52
CA ASN A 627 5.22 39.30 -36.70
C ASN A 627 5.71 39.31 -35.25
N ILE A 628 6.34 38.24 -34.77
CA ILE A 628 6.84 38.10 -33.39
C ILE A 628 8.37 38.24 -33.35
N MET A 629 9.06 37.78 -34.39
CA MET A 629 10.40 38.28 -34.66
C MET A 629 10.24 39.75 -35.00
N ILE A 630 10.70 40.62 -34.09
CA ILE A 630 11.19 41.92 -34.49
C ILE A 630 12.19 41.58 -35.58
N LYS A 631 11.78 41.78 -36.84
CA LYS A 631 12.73 42.10 -37.87
C LYS A 631 13.49 43.21 -37.22
N ARG A 632 14.73 42.95 -36.77
CA ARG A 632 15.74 43.98 -36.92
C ARG A 632 15.45 44.43 -38.33
N SER A 633 14.95 45.67 -38.46
CA SER A 633 15.19 46.37 -39.69
C SER A 633 16.64 46.01 -39.95
N LYS A 634 16.89 45.37 -41.08
CA LYS A 634 18.15 45.66 -41.71
C LYS A 634 18.14 47.18 -41.72
N TYR A 635 18.73 47.82 -40.72
CA TYR A 635 19.69 48.86 -40.99
C TYR A 635 20.69 48.14 -41.89
N SER A 636 20.29 48.01 -43.17
CA SER A 636 21.03 48.48 -44.30
C SER A 636 22.49 48.70 -43.96
N GLU A 637 23.23 47.61 -43.71
CA GLU A 637 24.66 47.60 -44.02
C GLU A 637 24.86 47.66 -45.55
N GLU A 638 23.78 47.60 -46.33
CA GLU A 638 23.71 48.17 -47.68
C GLU A 638 22.55 49.16 -47.74
N PRO A 639 22.77 50.45 -48.03
CA PRO A 639 21.67 51.35 -48.37
C PRO A 639 20.95 50.76 -49.58
N VAL A 640 19.68 50.40 -49.40
CA VAL A 640 18.78 50.11 -50.52
C VAL A 640 18.57 51.42 -51.24
N PHE A 641 19.36 51.68 -52.28
CA PHE A 641 19.01 52.67 -53.29
C PHE A 641 17.75 52.16 -53.99
N PRO A 642 16.62 52.88 -53.95
CA PRO A 642 15.49 52.54 -54.79
C PRO A 642 15.95 52.63 -56.25
N PHE A 643 15.61 51.61 -57.04
CA PHE A 643 15.75 51.50 -58.49
C PHE A 643 16.25 52.76 -59.24
N GLY A 644 17.51 52.73 -59.71
CA GLY A 644 17.93 53.45 -60.92
C GLY A 644 19.00 54.54 -60.78
N THR A 645 19.37 55.00 -59.58
CA THR A 645 20.39 56.05 -59.42
C THR A 645 21.67 55.51 -58.81
N THR A 646 22.68 55.30 -59.66
CA THR A 646 24.08 55.06 -59.28
C THR A 646 24.50 56.09 -58.22
N SER A 647 25.20 55.71 -57.15
CA SER A 647 25.65 56.61 -56.06
C SER A 647 26.41 57.86 -56.53
N GLN A 648 26.97 57.84 -57.75
CA GLN A 648 27.60 58.99 -58.40
C GLN A 648 26.62 60.05 -58.94
N SER A 649 25.33 59.73 -59.11
CA SER A 649 24.32 60.62 -59.70
C SER A 649 23.74 61.65 -58.72
N LEU A 650 23.99 61.47 -57.42
CA LEU A 650 23.54 62.36 -56.36
C LEU A 650 24.52 63.50 -56.10
N VAL A 651 25.81 63.34 -56.45
CA VAL A 651 26.83 64.40 -56.28
C VAL A 651 26.47 65.61 -57.15
N GLY A 652 26.48 66.79 -56.55
CA GLY A 652 26.13 68.06 -57.19
C GLY A 652 24.63 68.37 -57.23
N LYS A 653 23.75 67.45 -56.78
CA LYS A 653 22.31 67.73 -56.67
C LYS A 653 22.00 68.62 -55.47
N GLU A 654 21.03 69.50 -55.66
CA GLU A 654 20.50 70.37 -54.62
C GLU A 654 19.29 69.74 -53.91
N GLY A 655 19.10 70.13 -52.66
CA GLY A 655 17.98 69.72 -51.81
C GLY A 655 17.73 70.73 -50.70
N VAL A 656 16.82 70.40 -49.80
CA VAL A 656 16.45 71.26 -48.66
C VAL A 656 16.62 70.50 -47.36
N ALA A 657 17.30 71.11 -46.39
CA ALA A 657 17.42 70.57 -45.04
C ALA A 657 16.03 70.47 -44.39
N GLN A 658 15.59 69.27 -44.02
CA GLN A 658 14.29 69.05 -43.37
C GLN A 658 14.39 69.07 -41.84
N THR A 659 15.61 68.96 -41.32
CA THR A 659 15.96 69.11 -39.90
C THR A 659 17.22 69.95 -39.79
N ASP A 660 17.50 70.47 -38.60
CA ASP A 660 18.79 71.09 -38.29
C ASP A 660 19.92 70.08 -38.44
N LEU A 661 20.89 70.36 -39.33
CA LEU A 661 22.00 69.46 -39.61
C LEU A 661 23.21 69.81 -38.70
N ARG A 662 23.48 68.97 -37.67
CA ARG A 662 24.59 69.15 -36.69
C ARG A 662 25.23 67.84 -36.19
N PRO A 663 26.24 67.28 -36.87
CA PRO A 663 26.46 67.37 -38.31
C PRO A 663 25.47 66.49 -39.07
N SER A 664 24.76 65.56 -38.42
CA SER A 664 23.76 64.70 -39.05
C SER A 664 22.36 65.32 -39.00
N GLY A 665 21.56 65.03 -40.02
CA GLY A 665 20.12 65.22 -40.02
C GLY A 665 19.52 64.72 -41.34
N THR A 666 18.26 65.03 -41.60
CA THR A 666 17.54 64.59 -42.80
C THR A 666 17.35 65.75 -43.77
N ALA A 667 17.50 65.49 -45.06
CA ALA A 667 17.24 66.44 -46.13
C ALA A 667 16.40 65.83 -47.26
N LEU A 668 15.62 66.68 -47.94
CA LEU A 668 14.83 66.30 -49.10
C LEU A 668 15.65 66.56 -50.37
N ILE A 669 16.07 65.50 -51.06
CA ILE A 669 16.86 65.57 -52.30
C ILE A 669 16.14 64.72 -53.36
N LEU A 670 15.89 65.30 -54.54
CA LEU A 670 15.15 64.63 -55.64
C LEU A 670 13.77 64.06 -55.23
N GLY A 671 13.12 64.65 -54.21
CA GLY A 671 11.82 64.20 -53.71
C GLY A 671 11.88 63.08 -52.67
N GLU A 672 13.06 62.65 -52.25
CA GLU A 672 13.26 61.62 -51.22
C GLU A 672 13.93 62.19 -49.97
N TYR A 673 13.51 61.69 -48.80
CA TYR A 673 14.12 62.03 -47.51
C TYR A 673 15.35 61.16 -47.29
N LEU A 674 16.54 61.77 -47.30
CA LEU A 674 17.82 61.10 -47.13
C LEU A 674 18.52 61.61 -45.88
N ASP A 675 19.20 60.70 -45.17
CA ASP A 675 20.09 61.05 -44.06
C ASP A 675 21.42 61.60 -44.61
N VAL A 676 21.76 62.80 -44.17
CA VAL A 676 22.90 63.56 -44.64
C VAL A 676 23.76 64.04 -43.48
N LEU A 677 25.04 64.24 -43.78
CA LEU A 677 26.05 64.76 -42.86
C LEU A 677 26.59 66.07 -43.43
N THR A 678 26.74 67.10 -42.60
CA THR A 678 27.42 68.32 -43.02
C THR A 678 28.92 68.15 -42.96
N ASP A 679 29.63 68.91 -43.80
CA ASP A 679 31.10 69.04 -43.76
C ASP A 679 31.54 69.95 -42.60
N GLY A 680 31.07 69.66 -41.38
CA GLY A 680 31.41 70.36 -40.15
C GLY A 680 30.61 71.63 -39.83
N GLU A 681 29.88 72.19 -40.79
CA GLU A 681 29.09 73.41 -40.59
C GLU A 681 27.67 73.10 -40.07
N PHE A 682 27.12 74.01 -39.25
CA PHE A 682 25.70 73.94 -38.91
C PHE A 682 24.85 74.48 -40.05
N ILE A 683 23.88 73.68 -40.52
CA ILE A 683 22.90 74.11 -41.51
C ILE A 683 21.50 74.06 -40.87
N PRO A 684 20.78 75.20 -40.77
CA PRO A 684 19.45 75.22 -40.18
C PRO A 684 18.40 74.56 -41.09
N GLN A 685 17.34 74.06 -40.47
CA GLN A 685 16.17 73.55 -41.18
C GLN A 685 15.63 74.58 -42.19
N GLY A 686 15.32 74.12 -43.40
CA GLY A 686 14.81 74.92 -44.51
C GLY A 686 15.89 75.50 -45.43
N SER A 687 17.18 75.37 -45.11
CA SER A 687 18.25 75.84 -45.98
C SER A 687 18.44 74.96 -47.22
N SER A 688 18.77 75.60 -48.34
CA SER A 688 19.21 74.93 -49.57
C SER A 688 20.61 74.32 -49.38
N ILE A 689 20.75 73.06 -49.74
CA ILE A 689 21.98 72.29 -49.59
C ILE A 689 22.35 71.63 -50.92
N GLN A 690 23.63 71.36 -51.12
CA GLN A 690 24.15 70.59 -52.25
C GLN A 690 24.96 69.40 -51.75
N VAL A 691 24.79 68.25 -52.41
CA VAL A 691 25.57 67.03 -52.14
C VAL A 691 26.99 67.21 -52.66
N VAL A 692 27.97 67.20 -51.77
CA VAL A 692 29.40 67.37 -52.08
C VAL A 692 30.04 66.01 -52.36
N GLU A 693 29.69 65.00 -51.57
CA GLU A 693 30.31 63.68 -51.64
C GLU A 693 29.31 62.59 -51.22
N VAL A 694 29.38 61.43 -51.87
CA VAL A 694 28.59 60.24 -51.52
C VAL A 694 29.55 59.09 -51.26
N ASN A 695 29.74 58.78 -49.98
CA ASN A 695 30.51 57.62 -49.49
C ASN A 695 29.55 56.68 -48.75
N PRO A 696 28.85 55.76 -49.44
CA PRO A 696 27.81 54.94 -48.83
C PRO A 696 28.31 54.29 -47.51
N PRO A 697 27.59 54.43 -46.39
CA PRO A 697 26.24 54.99 -46.22
C PRO A 697 26.17 56.51 -45.90
N ARG A 698 27.27 57.26 -46.01
CA ARG A 698 27.37 58.70 -45.70
C ARG A 698 27.18 59.57 -46.93
N ILE A 699 26.20 60.48 -46.90
CA ILE A 699 26.01 61.54 -47.90
C ILE A 699 26.44 62.85 -47.26
N ILE A 700 27.46 63.50 -47.80
CA ILE A 700 28.01 64.76 -47.27
C ILE A 700 27.41 65.94 -48.05
N VAL A 701 26.87 66.91 -47.33
CA VAL A 701 26.20 68.09 -47.89
C VAL A 701 26.80 69.39 -47.35
N ARG A 702 26.68 70.46 -48.14
CA ARG A 702 27.07 71.82 -47.76
C ARG A 702 25.95 72.80 -48.12
N ALA A 703 25.85 73.91 -47.38
CA ALA A 703 24.90 74.97 -47.70
C ALA A 703 25.23 75.61 -49.06
N VAL A 704 24.22 75.85 -49.88
CA VAL A 704 24.37 76.61 -51.13
C VAL A 704 24.36 78.10 -50.78
N VAL A 705 25.50 78.76 -50.92
CA VAL A 705 25.59 80.22 -50.80
C VAL A 705 25.21 80.83 -52.15
N GLU A 706 24.04 81.47 -52.23
CA GLU A 706 23.67 82.25 -53.42
C GLU A 706 24.72 83.34 -53.67
N SER A 707 25.40 83.28 -54.81
CA SER A 707 26.22 84.40 -55.30
C SER A 707 25.28 85.50 -55.81
N PRO A 708 25.47 86.78 -55.43
CA PRO A 708 24.57 87.86 -55.85
C PRO A 708 24.60 88.03 -57.38
N PRO A 709 23.48 88.42 -58.02
CA PRO A 709 23.40 88.55 -59.47
C PRO A 709 24.35 89.64 -59.98
N THR A 710 25.17 89.28 -60.97
CA THR A 710 25.93 90.22 -61.79
C THR A 710 24.96 91.07 -62.61
N LEU A 711 24.90 92.37 -62.31
CA LEU A 711 24.19 93.36 -63.12
C LEU A 711 24.88 93.48 -64.50
N PRO A 712 24.14 93.55 -65.62
CA PRO A 712 24.73 93.74 -66.94
C PRO A 712 25.12 95.20 -67.21
N LEU A 713 26.30 95.31 -67.83
CA LEU A 713 27.04 96.47 -68.39
C LEU A 713 27.82 97.36 -67.41
#